data_AF-A0A3R9YEZ6-F1
#
_entry.id   AF-A0A3R9YEZ6-F1
#
_cell.length_a   1.000
_cell.length_b   1.000
_cell.length_c   1.000
_cell.angle_alpha   90.00
_cell.angle_beta   90.00
_cell.angle_gamma   90.00
#
_symmetry.space_group_name_H-M   'P 1'
#
loop_
_entity.id
_entity.type
_entity.pdbx_description
1 polymer ?
#
loop_
_entity_poly.entity_id
_entity_poly.type
_entity_poly.pdbx_seq_one_letter_code
_entity_poly.pdbx_strand_id
1 'polypeptide(L)'
;MAYKYLVIVESPAKAKTIEKYLGRNYKVVASVGHVRDLPKSKMGVDIENNYEPHYISIRGKGPVIKDLKKLAKKAEKVYLASDPDREGEAIAWHLAYLLDLDLEDKNRVVFNEITKDAVKAAFKEPRSINLDLVNAQQARRILDRLVGYSISPILWKKVKKGLSAGRVQSIALKMIIDREEEIREFKPEEYWSIDGNFLKGRKKFKANFYGVDGKKQKLNNEADVKEVMSRLASKDFSVDKITKKERKRNPAKPFTTSSLQQEAARKLNFRTRKTMMVAQQLYEGISLGKAGTVGLITYMRTDSTRLSDLAKTEAYDYINETYGEEYAKGKQATTKGEHGAQDAHEAIRPSSILRTPNSIEEYLDKDQMKLYSLIWARTVASQMKPAILDTMRVELGQNGVMFVANGSKIKFPGFMKVYIEGNDEGKEEKENILPELSEGEMVKSVDLEPKQHFTQPPARYSEATLIKTLEENGVGRPSTYAPTLETIQRRYYVKLQAKRFEPTELGEIVNGLIVEFFPQIVDINFTAEMENDLDKVAEAKQDWIETIDRFYQPFAKELAHAEENMEKIQIKDEPAGFDCELCGHPMVIKLGRYGKFYACSNFPDCRNTKPIIKEIGVKCPHCHEGEVIERKSKKNRLFYGCSRYPDCDFTSWNKPVGRDCPKCGKYLVEKKSKGGKQVICSDCDYKEAIQK
;
A
#
# COMPACT_ATOMS: atom_id res chain seq x y z
N MET A 1 -42.96 20.58 -5.27
CA MET A 1 -42.44 20.84 -6.63
C MET A 1 -41.17 20.04 -6.82
N ALA A 2 -41.14 19.31 -7.93
CA ALA A 2 -40.05 18.44 -8.33
C ALA A 2 -38.76 19.25 -8.51
N TYR A 3 -37.63 18.62 -8.24
CA TYR A 3 -36.33 19.13 -8.65
C TYR A 3 -36.34 19.42 -10.16
N LYS A 4 -35.59 20.43 -10.59
CA LYS A 4 -35.45 20.80 -12.01
C LYS A 4 -34.38 19.94 -12.69
N TYR A 5 -33.29 19.68 -11.97
CA TYR A 5 -32.11 19.01 -12.49
C TYR A 5 -31.83 17.72 -11.70
N LEU A 6 -31.46 16.65 -12.40
CA LEU A 6 -30.98 15.40 -11.80
C LEU A 6 -29.46 15.36 -11.88
N VAL A 7 -28.80 14.99 -10.80
CA VAL A 7 -27.36 14.76 -10.76
C VAL A 7 -27.11 13.31 -10.33
N ILE A 8 -26.28 12.60 -11.08
CA ILE A 8 -25.92 11.21 -10.79
C ILE A 8 -24.44 11.14 -10.46
N VAL A 9 -24.12 10.55 -9.30
CA VAL A 9 -22.75 10.32 -8.79
C VAL A 9 -22.54 8.85 -8.45
N GLU A 10 -21.33 8.40 -8.14
CA GLU A 10 -21.12 6.97 -7.85
C GLU A 10 -21.58 6.55 -6.47
N SER A 11 -21.44 7.40 -5.45
CA SER A 11 -21.61 6.97 -4.06
C SER A 11 -22.69 7.75 -3.30
N PRO A 12 -23.40 7.10 -2.37
CA PRO A 12 -24.41 7.79 -1.56
C PRO A 12 -23.85 8.91 -0.68
N ALA A 13 -22.59 8.81 -0.24
CA ALA A 13 -21.94 9.84 0.56
C ALA A 13 -21.73 11.11 -0.26
N LYS A 14 -21.15 10.99 -1.46
CA LYS A 14 -21.03 12.10 -2.43
C LYS A 14 -22.38 12.75 -2.73
N ALA A 15 -23.41 11.92 -2.96
CA ALA A 15 -24.73 12.43 -3.31
C ALA A 15 -25.27 13.37 -2.24
N LYS A 16 -25.17 12.98 -0.96
CA LYS A 16 -25.59 13.79 0.19
C LYS A 16 -24.78 15.09 0.31
N THR A 17 -23.47 15.04 0.07
CA THR A 17 -22.60 16.22 0.15
C THR A 17 -22.96 17.24 -0.95
N ILE A 18 -23.10 16.78 -2.19
CA ILE A 18 -23.37 17.64 -3.35
C ILE A 18 -24.79 18.20 -3.33
N GLU A 19 -25.79 17.41 -2.91
CA GLU A 19 -27.19 17.87 -2.80
C GLU A 19 -27.31 19.09 -1.87
N LYS A 20 -26.55 19.10 -0.77
CA LYS A 20 -26.49 20.25 0.16
C LYS A 20 -25.90 21.50 -0.48
N TYR A 21 -24.93 21.37 -1.38
CA TYR A 21 -24.27 22.53 -2.01
C TYR A 21 -25.09 23.15 -3.14
N LEU A 22 -25.76 22.31 -3.94
CA LEU A 22 -26.55 22.73 -5.09
C LEU A 22 -27.95 23.22 -4.71
N GLY A 23 -28.51 22.72 -3.60
CA GLY A 23 -29.79 23.17 -3.07
C GLY A 23 -31.00 22.57 -3.77
N ARG A 24 -32.18 23.13 -3.51
CA ARG A 24 -33.49 22.51 -3.78
C ARG A 24 -33.82 22.26 -5.26
N ASN A 25 -33.16 22.96 -6.19
CA ASN A 25 -33.38 22.78 -7.63
C ASN A 25 -32.75 21.49 -8.17
N TYR A 26 -31.85 20.87 -7.42
CA TYR A 26 -31.12 19.67 -7.83
C TYR A 26 -31.56 18.48 -6.99
N LYS A 27 -31.81 17.35 -7.66
CA LYS A 27 -31.89 16.05 -7.00
C LYS A 27 -30.61 15.29 -7.28
N VAL A 28 -29.90 14.89 -6.24
CA VAL A 28 -28.65 14.13 -6.39
C VAL A 28 -28.86 12.70 -5.93
N VAL A 29 -28.49 11.74 -6.79
CA VAL A 29 -28.63 10.30 -6.53
C VAL A 29 -27.37 9.54 -6.90
N ALA A 30 -27.22 8.35 -6.32
CA ALA A 30 -26.05 7.51 -6.54
C ALA A 30 -26.35 6.32 -7.45
N SER A 31 -25.47 6.04 -8.42
CA SER A 31 -25.48 4.80 -9.22
C SER A 31 -24.94 3.59 -8.43
N VAL A 32 -24.25 3.85 -7.32
CA VAL A 32 -23.55 2.87 -6.47
C VAL A 32 -22.43 2.17 -7.27
N GLY A 33 -21.66 2.95 -8.02
CA GLY A 33 -20.61 2.50 -8.95
C GLY A 33 -21.13 2.13 -10.34
N HIS A 34 -20.46 1.19 -11.01
CA HIS A 34 -20.87 0.68 -12.32
C HIS A 34 -22.29 0.08 -12.31
N VAL A 35 -22.99 0.26 -13.44
CA VAL A 35 -24.35 -0.24 -13.69
C VAL A 35 -24.38 -1.23 -14.87
N ARG A 36 -23.39 -1.15 -15.75
CA ARG A 36 -23.11 -2.10 -16.84
C ARG A 36 -21.70 -2.65 -16.68
N ASP A 37 -21.47 -3.87 -17.14
CA ASP A 37 -20.16 -4.51 -17.25
C ASP A 37 -20.24 -5.65 -18.27
N LEU A 38 -19.09 -6.19 -18.65
CA LEU A 38 -19.01 -7.41 -19.42
C LEU A 38 -19.59 -8.61 -18.61
N PRO A 39 -20.19 -9.62 -19.25
CA PRO A 39 -20.75 -10.78 -18.58
C PRO A 39 -19.73 -11.48 -17.67
N LYS A 40 -20.16 -11.91 -16.47
CA LYS A 40 -19.27 -12.55 -15.49
C LYS A 40 -18.79 -13.96 -15.88
N SER A 41 -19.47 -14.63 -16.81
CA SER A 41 -19.24 -16.05 -17.09
C SER A 41 -18.98 -16.34 -18.57
N LYS A 42 -18.75 -15.32 -19.39
CA LYS A 42 -18.44 -15.43 -20.83
C LYS A 42 -17.36 -14.42 -21.19
N MET A 43 -16.66 -14.60 -22.31
CA MET A 43 -15.67 -13.65 -22.82
C MET A 43 -16.29 -12.24 -22.97
N GLY A 44 -17.42 -12.14 -23.67
CA GLY A 44 -18.15 -10.87 -23.82
C GLY A 44 -17.41 -9.81 -24.63
N VAL A 45 -16.39 -10.22 -25.37
CA VAL A 45 -15.63 -9.41 -26.33
C VAL A 45 -15.63 -10.21 -27.61
N ASP A 46 -16.08 -9.59 -28.71
CA ASP A 46 -16.06 -10.19 -30.04
C ASP A 46 -14.72 -9.89 -30.71
N ILE A 47 -13.83 -10.89 -30.74
CA ILE A 47 -12.46 -10.75 -31.23
C ILE A 47 -12.43 -10.63 -32.75
N GLU A 48 -13.41 -11.20 -33.45
CA GLU A 48 -13.49 -11.18 -34.92
C GLU A 48 -14.06 -9.84 -35.43
N ASN A 49 -14.86 -9.16 -34.61
CA ASN A 49 -15.45 -7.86 -34.94
C ASN A 49 -14.81 -6.72 -34.11
N ASN A 50 -13.53 -6.43 -34.35
CA ASN A 50 -12.82 -5.28 -33.76
C ASN A 50 -12.93 -5.18 -32.22
N TYR A 51 -12.89 -6.31 -31.52
CA TYR A 51 -12.98 -6.38 -30.07
C TYR A 51 -14.27 -5.79 -29.47
N GLU A 52 -15.39 -5.86 -30.21
CA GLU A 52 -16.66 -5.26 -29.79
C GLU A 52 -17.11 -5.79 -28.40
N PRO A 53 -17.29 -4.91 -27.39
CA PRO A 53 -17.67 -5.34 -26.05
C PRO A 53 -19.19 -5.52 -25.90
N HIS A 54 -19.61 -6.71 -25.48
CA HIS A 54 -21.01 -6.98 -25.15
C HIS A 54 -21.34 -6.59 -23.71
N TYR A 55 -21.62 -5.32 -23.46
CA TYR A 55 -21.99 -4.83 -22.12
C TYR A 55 -23.42 -5.19 -21.70
N ILE A 56 -23.56 -5.84 -20.55
CA ILE A 56 -24.85 -6.18 -19.94
C ILE A 56 -25.10 -5.37 -18.66
N SER A 57 -26.36 -5.25 -18.27
CA SER A 57 -26.70 -4.72 -16.94
C SER A 57 -26.18 -5.65 -15.84
N ILE A 58 -25.54 -5.08 -14.82
CA ILE A 58 -24.99 -5.86 -13.71
C ILE A 58 -26.12 -6.51 -12.90
N ARG A 59 -26.03 -7.82 -12.64
CA ARG A 59 -27.01 -8.55 -11.81
C ARG A 59 -27.16 -7.88 -10.43
N GLY A 60 -28.39 -7.57 -10.07
CA GLY A 60 -28.75 -6.87 -8.82
C GLY A 60 -28.87 -5.35 -8.95
N LYS A 61 -28.46 -4.74 -10.07
CA LYS A 61 -28.60 -3.29 -10.32
C LYS A 61 -29.94 -2.88 -10.96
N GLY A 62 -30.80 -3.84 -11.29
CA GLY A 62 -32.11 -3.58 -11.91
C GLY A 62 -32.95 -2.52 -11.21
N PRO A 63 -33.13 -2.58 -9.86
CA PRO A 63 -33.86 -1.54 -9.13
C PRO A 63 -33.24 -0.15 -9.27
N VAL A 64 -31.91 -0.05 -9.13
CA VAL A 64 -31.19 1.23 -9.29
C VAL A 64 -31.38 1.81 -10.69
N ILE A 65 -31.24 0.98 -11.73
CA ILE A 65 -31.42 1.41 -13.13
C ILE A 65 -32.85 1.90 -13.36
N LYS A 66 -33.86 1.18 -12.83
CA LYS A 66 -35.27 1.56 -12.94
C LYS A 66 -35.54 2.91 -12.27
N ASP A 67 -34.98 3.13 -11.08
CA ASP A 67 -35.13 4.38 -10.34
C ASP A 67 -34.42 5.55 -11.04
N LEU A 68 -33.20 5.35 -11.55
CA LEU A 68 -32.48 6.36 -12.32
C LEU A 68 -33.27 6.76 -13.58
N LYS A 69 -33.78 5.80 -14.35
CA LYS A 69 -34.65 6.07 -15.52
C LYS A 69 -35.90 6.87 -15.14
N LYS A 70 -36.55 6.51 -14.03
CA LYS A 70 -37.74 7.21 -13.54
C LYS A 70 -37.44 8.67 -13.16
N LEU A 71 -36.30 8.91 -12.51
CA LEU A 71 -35.90 10.24 -12.08
C LEU A 71 -35.44 11.10 -13.25
N ALA A 72 -34.71 10.52 -14.21
CA ALA A 72 -34.21 11.19 -15.41
C ALA A 72 -35.36 11.71 -16.28
N LYS A 73 -36.40 10.89 -16.51
CA LYS A 73 -37.61 11.29 -17.26
C LYS A 73 -38.38 12.46 -16.66
N LYS A 74 -38.18 12.76 -15.36
CA LYS A 74 -38.84 13.87 -14.67
C LYS A 74 -37.98 15.14 -14.60
N ALA A 75 -36.69 15.03 -14.90
CA ALA A 75 -35.76 16.14 -14.86
C ALA A 75 -35.79 16.89 -16.19
N GLU A 76 -35.60 18.20 -16.15
CA GLU A 76 -35.38 18.99 -17.38
C GLU A 76 -33.97 18.75 -17.95
N LYS A 77 -33.00 18.49 -17.08
CA LYS A 77 -31.62 18.14 -17.46
C LYS A 77 -31.02 17.15 -16.49
N VAL A 78 -30.24 16.21 -17.02
CA VAL A 78 -29.45 15.24 -16.25
C VAL A 78 -27.99 15.69 -16.29
N TYR A 79 -27.30 15.61 -15.16
CA TYR A 79 -25.86 15.83 -15.03
C TYR A 79 -25.18 14.57 -14.53
N LEU A 80 -24.05 14.22 -15.14
CA LEU A 80 -23.22 13.08 -14.79
C LEU A 80 -21.97 13.59 -14.07
N ALA A 81 -21.91 13.33 -12.76
CA ALA A 81 -20.90 13.89 -11.85
C ALA A 81 -20.05 12.79 -11.20
N SER A 82 -19.61 11.83 -12.02
CA SER A 82 -18.64 10.82 -11.63
C SER A 82 -17.22 11.41 -11.45
N ASP A 83 -16.32 10.62 -10.87
CA ASP A 83 -14.93 10.96 -10.59
C ASP A 83 -14.17 11.40 -11.84
N PRO A 84 -13.14 12.25 -11.68
CA PRO A 84 -12.36 12.80 -12.79
C PRO A 84 -11.28 11.83 -13.28
N ASP A 85 -11.59 10.53 -13.36
CA ASP A 85 -10.71 9.51 -13.93
C ASP A 85 -11.40 8.76 -15.07
N ARG A 86 -10.64 7.95 -15.81
CA ARG A 86 -11.17 7.12 -16.92
C ARG A 86 -12.26 6.15 -16.46
N GLU A 87 -12.23 5.69 -15.20
CA GLU A 87 -13.28 4.83 -14.65
C GLU A 87 -14.59 5.60 -14.47
N GLY A 88 -14.53 6.81 -13.91
CA GLY A 88 -15.66 7.72 -13.78
C GLY A 88 -16.23 8.14 -15.14
N GLU A 89 -15.38 8.35 -16.15
CA GLU A 89 -15.84 8.66 -17.51
C GLU A 89 -16.61 7.49 -18.14
N ALA A 90 -16.11 6.26 -18.00
CA ALA A 90 -16.83 5.06 -18.45
C ALA A 90 -18.17 4.86 -17.71
N ILE A 91 -18.24 5.18 -16.41
CA ILE A 91 -19.50 5.16 -15.65
C ILE A 91 -20.49 6.18 -16.23
N ALA A 92 -20.03 7.39 -16.53
CA ALA A 92 -20.87 8.42 -17.16
C ALA A 92 -21.39 7.96 -18.51
N TRP A 93 -20.53 7.39 -19.36
CA TRP A 93 -20.92 6.84 -20.66
C TRP A 93 -21.93 5.70 -20.56
N HIS A 94 -21.74 4.75 -19.63
CA HIS A 94 -22.71 3.69 -19.37
C HIS A 94 -24.06 4.22 -18.88
N LEU A 95 -24.06 5.28 -18.07
CA LEU A 95 -25.29 5.94 -17.61
C LEU A 95 -25.98 6.68 -18.76
N ALA A 96 -25.24 7.40 -19.59
CA ALA A 96 -25.78 8.06 -20.79
C ALA A 96 -26.50 7.07 -21.70
N TYR A 97 -25.87 5.93 -22.00
CA TYR A 97 -26.50 4.85 -22.77
C TYR A 97 -27.78 4.31 -22.09
N LEU A 98 -27.76 4.06 -20.78
CA LEU A 98 -28.93 3.52 -20.09
C LEU A 98 -30.08 4.52 -20.01
N LEU A 99 -29.77 5.81 -19.95
CA LEU A 99 -30.73 6.88 -19.76
C LEU A 99 -31.16 7.53 -21.08
N ASP A 100 -30.60 7.07 -22.21
CA ASP A 100 -30.88 7.58 -23.55
C ASP A 100 -30.52 9.07 -23.67
N LEU A 101 -29.33 9.44 -23.17
CA LEU A 101 -28.80 10.80 -23.23
C LEU A 101 -27.90 10.97 -24.45
N ASP A 102 -27.94 12.17 -25.05
CA ASP A 102 -26.97 12.57 -26.07
C ASP A 102 -25.57 12.68 -25.47
N LEU A 103 -24.55 12.21 -26.21
CA LEU A 103 -23.15 12.26 -25.82
C LEU A 103 -22.53 13.64 -26.08
N GLU A 104 -23.09 14.40 -27.03
CA GLU A 104 -22.66 15.77 -27.35
C GLU A 104 -23.21 16.81 -26.35
N ASP A 105 -24.21 16.41 -25.55
CA ASP A 105 -24.76 17.28 -24.51
C ASP A 105 -23.71 17.65 -23.47
N LYS A 106 -23.66 18.95 -23.14
CA LYS A 106 -22.87 19.47 -22.02
C LYS A 106 -23.51 19.11 -20.68
N ASN A 107 -23.35 17.85 -20.28
CA ASN A 107 -23.94 17.24 -19.09
C ASN A 107 -22.92 16.55 -18.16
N ARG A 108 -21.64 16.50 -18.53
CA ARG A 108 -20.55 15.92 -17.72
C ARG A 108 -19.92 16.97 -16.82
N VAL A 109 -19.93 16.72 -15.51
CA VAL A 109 -19.38 17.61 -14.48
C VAL A 109 -18.23 16.92 -13.75
N VAL A 110 -17.05 17.53 -13.73
CA VAL A 110 -15.84 17.01 -13.06
C VAL A 110 -15.34 17.97 -11.99
N PHE A 111 -14.84 17.43 -10.89
CA PHE A 111 -14.18 18.20 -9.82
C PHE A 111 -13.17 17.31 -9.09
N ASN A 112 -12.07 17.90 -8.62
CA ASN A 112 -11.00 17.19 -7.90
C ASN A 112 -11.19 17.17 -6.39
N GLU A 113 -12.10 18.00 -5.88
CA GLU A 113 -12.43 18.10 -4.46
C GLU A 113 -13.90 18.46 -4.28
N ILE A 114 -14.49 17.98 -3.17
CA ILE A 114 -15.93 18.13 -2.89
C ILE A 114 -16.15 19.26 -1.87
N THR A 115 -15.77 20.47 -2.29
CA THR A 115 -16.06 21.72 -1.58
C THR A 115 -17.24 22.44 -2.22
N LYS A 116 -17.91 23.32 -1.46
CA LYS A 116 -19.07 24.09 -1.95
C LYS A 116 -18.72 24.90 -3.20
N ASP A 117 -17.55 25.54 -3.21
CA ASP A 117 -17.14 26.43 -4.29
C ASP A 117 -16.69 25.65 -5.52
N ALA A 118 -15.87 24.59 -5.34
CA ALA A 118 -15.44 23.73 -6.45
C ALA A 118 -16.63 23.06 -7.15
N VAL A 119 -17.59 22.53 -6.37
CA VAL A 119 -18.81 21.93 -6.94
C VAL A 119 -19.63 22.98 -7.68
N LYS A 120 -19.89 24.15 -7.09
CA LYS A 120 -20.65 25.21 -7.78
C LYS A 120 -19.97 25.72 -9.04
N ALA A 121 -18.64 25.83 -9.04
CA ALA A 121 -17.87 26.22 -10.22
C ALA A 121 -17.99 25.17 -11.33
N ALA A 122 -17.83 23.89 -11.01
CA ALA A 122 -17.91 22.80 -11.97
C ALA A 122 -19.28 22.72 -12.68
N PHE A 123 -20.37 23.08 -12.00
CA PHE A 123 -21.72 23.11 -12.59
C PHE A 123 -21.97 24.30 -13.53
N LYS A 124 -21.10 25.33 -13.54
CA LYS A 124 -21.20 26.44 -14.50
C LYS A 124 -20.65 26.08 -15.87
N GLU A 125 -19.68 25.16 -15.92
CA GLU A 125 -18.97 24.79 -17.15
C GLU A 125 -18.99 23.26 -17.35
N PRO A 126 -20.18 22.64 -17.50
CA PRO A 126 -20.25 21.23 -17.86
C PRO A 126 -19.66 21.03 -19.26
N ARG A 127 -18.98 19.90 -19.46
CA ARG A 127 -18.47 19.45 -20.76
C ARG A 127 -19.31 18.29 -21.31
N SER A 128 -19.03 17.86 -22.53
CA SER A 128 -19.49 16.57 -23.07
C SER A 128 -18.67 15.41 -22.47
N ILE A 129 -19.16 14.19 -22.65
CA ILE A 129 -18.40 12.99 -22.30
C ILE A 129 -17.18 12.90 -23.21
N ASN A 130 -16.01 12.66 -22.62
CA ASN A 130 -14.77 12.47 -23.37
C ASN A 130 -14.67 11.00 -23.80
N LEU A 131 -14.88 10.72 -25.09
CA LEU A 131 -14.87 9.38 -25.64
C LEU A 131 -13.48 8.74 -25.64
N ASP A 132 -12.40 9.51 -25.71
CA ASP A 132 -11.03 9.00 -25.66
C ASP A 132 -10.71 8.39 -24.28
N LEU A 133 -11.15 9.04 -23.20
CA LEU A 133 -11.08 8.50 -21.85
C LEU A 133 -11.94 7.25 -21.67
N VAL A 134 -13.13 7.21 -22.30
CA VAL A 134 -13.99 6.01 -22.33
C VAL A 134 -13.28 4.87 -23.06
N ASN A 135 -12.74 5.14 -24.24
CA ASN A 135 -12.03 4.17 -25.07
C ASN A 135 -10.79 3.62 -24.37
N ALA A 136 -10.03 4.46 -23.67
CA ALA A 136 -8.90 4.02 -22.85
C ALA A 136 -9.33 3.08 -21.71
N GLN A 137 -10.45 3.36 -21.05
CA GLN A 137 -11.00 2.48 -20.03
C GLN A 137 -11.52 1.17 -20.63
N GLN A 138 -12.20 1.24 -21.77
CA GLN A 138 -12.75 0.11 -22.49
C GLN A 138 -11.64 -0.82 -22.98
N ALA A 139 -10.61 -0.27 -23.63
CA ALA A 139 -9.42 -1.00 -24.04
C ALA A 139 -8.76 -1.71 -22.85
N ARG A 140 -8.54 -1.00 -21.73
CA ARG A 140 -8.04 -1.62 -20.50
C ARG A 140 -8.92 -2.80 -20.05
N ARG A 141 -10.24 -2.59 -20.02
CA ARG A 141 -11.21 -3.60 -19.57
C ARG A 141 -11.22 -4.82 -20.47
N ILE A 142 -11.10 -4.63 -21.77
CA ILE A 142 -11.02 -5.67 -22.80
C ILE A 142 -9.70 -6.42 -22.68
N LEU A 143 -8.56 -5.72 -22.54
CA LEU A 143 -7.26 -6.36 -22.37
C LEU A 143 -7.22 -7.27 -21.13
N ASP A 144 -7.68 -6.74 -19.98
CA ASP A 144 -7.76 -7.52 -18.74
C ASP A 144 -8.71 -8.72 -18.90
N ARG A 145 -9.77 -8.57 -19.73
CA ARG A 145 -10.72 -9.64 -20.05
C ARG A 145 -10.07 -10.73 -20.90
N LEU A 146 -9.39 -10.37 -21.99
CA LEU A 146 -8.70 -11.29 -22.90
C LEU A 146 -7.67 -12.13 -22.13
N VAL A 147 -6.81 -11.49 -21.34
CA VAL A 147 -5.80 -12.22 -20.55
C VAL A 147 -6.47 -13.11 -19.50
N GLY A 148 -7.38 -12.54 -18.70
CA GLY A 148 -7.98 -13.24 -17.58
C GLY A 148 -8.83 -14.44 -18.00
N TYR A 149 -9.66 -14.30 -19.04
CA TYR A 149 -10.60 -15.35 -19.48
C TYR A 149 -9.97 -16.37 -20.40
N SER A 150 -8.82 -16.07 -21.03
CA SER A 150 -8.10 -17.05 -21.83
C SER A 150 -7.11 -17.89 -21.01
N ILE A 151 -6.34 -17.28 -20.10
CA ILE A 151 -5.34 -18.04 -19.31
C ILE A 151 -5.98 -18.83 -18.16
N SER A 152 -6.98 -18.26 -17.47
CA SER A 152 -7.54 -18.92 -16.26
C SER A 152 -8.11 -20.32 -16.54
N PRO A 153 -8.86 -20.57 -17.63
CA PRO A 153 -9.33 -21.92 -17.98
C PRO A 153 -8.19 -22.93 -18.20
N ILE A 154 -7.09 -22.51 -18.82
CA ILE A 154 -5.90 -23.34 -19.02
C ILE A 154 -5.32 -23.74 -17.66
N LEU A 155 -5.09 -22.76 -16.77
CA LEU A 155 -4.63 -23.03 -15.40
C LEU A 155 -5.60 -23.94 -14.62
N TRP A 156 -6.91 -23.83 -14.86
CA TRP A 156 -7.88 -24.70 -14.21
C TRP A 156 -7.81 -26.15 -14.68
N LYS A 157 -7.59 -26.36 -15.98
CA LYS A 157 -7.44 -27.67 -16.62
C LYS A 157 -6.13 -28.33 -16.22
N LYS A 158 -5.05 -27.55 -16.19
CA LYS A 158 -3.67 -28.04 -16.03
C LYS A 158 -3.21 -28.08 -14.57
N VAL A 159 -3.74 -27.22 -13.69
CA VAL A 159 -3.32 -27.13 -12.27
C VAL A 159 -4.50 -27.32 -11.31
N LYS A 160 -5.37 -26.31 -11.17
CA LYS A 160 -6.48 -26.32 -10.20
C LYS A 160 -7.54 -25.27 -10.53
N LYS A 161 -8.82 -25.60 -10.27
CA LYS A 161 -9.93 -24.63 -10.40
C LYS A 161 -9.76 -23.43 -9.46
N GLY A 162 -10.13 -22.25 -9.94
CA GLY A 162 -10.17 -21.02 -9.14
C GLY A 162 -8.87 -20.22 -9.13
N LEU A 163 -7.88 -20.62 -9.94
CA LEU A 163 -6.69 -19.82 -10.25
C LEU A 163 -7.03 -18.66 -11.19
N SER A 164 -6.17 -17.66 -11.24
CA SER A 164 -6.26 -16.55 -12.19
C SER A 164 -4.89 -16.05 -12.58
N ALA A 165 -4.76 -15.59 -13.82
CA ALA A 165 -3.59 -14.86 -14.32
C ALA A 165 -4.03 -13.56 -14.98
N GLY A 166 -3.13 -12.60 -15.04
CA GLY A 166 -3.40 -11.26 -15.54
C GLY A 166 -2.12 -10.44 -15.51
N ARG A 167 -1.99 -9.52 -16.46
CA ARG A 167 -0.75 -8.78 -16.71
C ARG A 167 -0.08 -8.22 -15.45
N VAL A 168 -0.80 -7.39 -14.69
CA VAL A 168 -0.26 -6.76 -13.46
C VAL A 168 -0.13 -7.76 -12.29
N GLN A 169 -1.04 -8.74 -12.17
CA GLN A 169 -0.99 -9.72 -11.08
C GLN A 169 0.14 -10.74 -11.23
N SER A 170 0.43 -11.14 -12.47
CA SER A 170 1.50 -12.08 -12.79
C SER A 170 2.87 -11.44 -12.54
N ILE A 171 3.08 -10.18 -12.93
CA ILE A 171 4.33 -9.46 -12.65
C ILE A 171 4.54 -9.27 -11.15
N ALA A 172 3.50 -8.85 -10.42
CA ALA A 172 3.62 -8.69 -8.96
C ALA A 172 3.97 -10.01 -8.26
N LEU A 173 3.43 -11.14 -8.74
CA LEU A 173 3.79 -12.47 -8.26
C LEU A 173 5.24 -12.82 -8.61
N LYS A 174 5.64 -12.62 -9.87
CA LYS A 174 7.00 -12.87 -10.34
C LYS A 174 8.03 -12.09 -9.52
N MET A 175 7.84 -10.79 -9.31
CA MET A 175 8.73 -9.98 -8.48
C MET A 175 8.93 -10.55 -7.07
N ILE A 176 7.86 -11.08 -6.45
CA ILE A 176 7.95 -11.70 -5.11
C ILE A 176 8.75 -13.00 -5.16
N ILE A 177 8.58 -13.80 -6.21
CA ILE A 177 9.27 -15.08 -6.38
C ILE A 177 10.74 -14.86 -6.74
N ASP A 178 11.06 -13.97 -7.68
CA ASP A 178 12.43 -13.58 -8.02
C ASP A 178 13.18 -13.12 -6.75
N ARG A 179 12.55 -12.32 -5.88
CA ARG A 179 13.13 -11.93 -4.58
C ARG A 179 13.33 -13.12 -3.65
N GLU A 180 12.45 -14.11 -3.67
CA GLU A 180 12.64 -15.31 -2.85
C GLU A 180 13.78 -16.18 -3.37
N GLU A 181 13.95 -16.26 -4.69
CA GLU A 181 15.10 -16.92 -5.34
C GLU A 181 16.41 -16.22 -4.97
N GLU A 182 16.47 -14.88 -5.06
CA GLU A 182 17.60 -14.07 -4.58
C GLU A 182 17.95 -14.40 -3.11
N ILE A 183 16.94 -14.58 -2.25
CA ILE A 183 17.14 -14.93 -0.83
C ILE A 183 17.66 -16.37 -0.66
N ARG A 184 17.15 -17.32 -1.46
CA ARG A 184 17.53 -18.75 -1.40
C ARG A 184 18.96 -18.97 -1.91
N GLU A 185 19.36 -18.24 -2.95
CA GLU A 185 20.68 -18.34 -3.57
C GLU A 185 21.74 -17.52 -2.83
N PHE A 186 21.33 -16.59 -1.96
CA PHE A 186 22.23 -15.73 -1.22
C PHE A 186 23.15 -16.53 -0.29
N LYS A 187 24.46 -16.36 -0.48
CA LYS A 187 25.50 -16.91 0.39
C LYS A 187 26.02 -15.79 1.30
N PRO A 188 25.79 -15.85 2.62
CA PRO A 188 26.31 -14.85 3.54
C PRO A 188 27.84 -14.78 3.48
N GLU A 189 28.36 -13.57 3.35
CA GLU A 189 29.78 -13.27 3.40
C GLU A 189 30.11 -12.70 4.77
N GLU A 190 31.16 -13.22 5.39
CA GLU A 190 31.70 -12.68 6.63
C GLU A 190 32.29 -11.29 6.37
N TYR A 191 32.06 -10.37 7.30
CA TYR A 191 32.79 -9.13 7.37
C TYR A 191 32.86 -8.65 8.81
N TRP A 192 33.85 -7.81 9.10
CA TRP A 192 34.06 -7.25 10.42
C TRP A 192 33.93 -5.73 10.40
N SER A 193 33.51 -5.19 11.54
CA SER A 193 33.62 -3.77 11.84
C SER A 193 34.38 -3.59 13.14
N ILE A 194 35.15 -2.52 13.27
CA ILE A 194 35.72 -2.13 14.57
C ILE A 194 35.04 -0.82 14.96
N ASP A 195 34.16 -0.89 15.96
CA ASP A 195 33.52 0.28 16.56
C ASP A 195 34.42 0.81 17.68
N GLY A 196 34.73 2.10 17.68
CA GLY A 196 35.52 2.72 18.73
C GLY A 196 34.73 3.75 19.53
N ASN A 197 34.81 3.68 20.85
CA ASN A 197 34.35 4.73 21.75
C ASN A 197 35.54 5.62 22.14
N PHE A 198 35.43 6.91 21.88
CA PHE A 198 36.49 7.90 22.09
C PHE A 198 36.08 8.97 23.10
N LEU A 199 37.08 9.59 23.72
CA LEU A 199 36.96 10.68 24.69
C LEU A 199 37.76 11.89 24.25
N LYS A 200 37.11 13.05 24.29
CA LYS A 200 37.75 14.36 24.41
C LYS A 200 37.43 14.94 25.78
N GLY A 201 38.41 14.95 26.68
CA GLY A 201 38.19 15.26 28.10
C GLY A 201 37.14 14.32 28.71
N ARG A 202 35.97 14.85 29.09
CA ARG A 202 34.83 14.06 29.61
C ARG A 202 33.77 13.71 28.55
N LYS A 203 33.87 14.25 27.34
CA LYS A 203 32.86 14.07 26.28
C LYS A 203 33.17 12.81 25.48
N LYS A 204 32.20 11.89 25.43
CA LYS A 204 32.28 10.64 24.65
C LYS A 204 31.74 10.84 23.25
N PHE A 205 32.35 10.16 22.27
CA PHE A 205 31.85 10.09 20.90
C PHE A 205 32.27 8.76 20.26
N LYS A 206 31.61 8.40 19.15
CA LYS A 206 31.87 7.15 18.44
C LYS A 206 32.56 7.40 17.11
N ALA A 207 33.50 6.53 16.76
CA ALA A 207 34.12 6.48 15.45
C ALA A 207 34.25 5.02 15.01
N ASN A 208 34.19 4.77 13.71
CA ASN A 208 34.27 3.43 13.15
C ASN A 208 35.52 3.31 12.30
N PHE A 209 36.20 2.15 12.34
CA PHE A 209 37.34 1.89 11.47
C PHE A 209 36.97 2.15 10.02
N TYR A 210 37.86 2.83 9.30
CA TYR A 210 37.67 3.16 7.90
C TYR A 210 38.75 2.56 7.01
N GLY A 211 40.00 2.54 7.45
CA GLY A 211 41.09 2.11 6.61
C GLY A 211 42.47 2.28 7.23
N VAL A 212 43.48 2.00 6.42
CA VAL A 212 44.89 2.04 6.81
C VAL A 212 45.68 2.80 5.73
N ASP A 213 46.67 3.56 6.15
CA ASP A 213 47.60 4.31 5.28
C ASP A 213 46.87 5.21 4.26
N GLY A 214 45.79 5.86 4.73
CA GLY A 214 44.97 6.79 3.94
C GLY A 214 44.01 6.15 2.93
N LYS A 215 43.95 4.81 2.84
CA LYS A 215 43.08 4.09 1.92
C LYS A 215 41.98 3.34 2.67
N LYS A 216 40.75 3.38 2.14
CA LYS A 216 39.63 2.61 2.69
C LYS A 216 39.96 1.12 2.60
N GLN A 217 39.87 0.41 3.71
CA GLN A 217 40.11 -1.03 3.80
C GLN A 217 38.88 -1.73 4.36
N LYS A 218 38.47 -2.83 3.72
CA LYS A 218 37.43 -3.72 4.24
C LYS A 218 38.09 -4.76 5.16
N LEU A 219 37.37 -5.17 6.20
CA LEU A 219 37.77 -6.28 7.08
C LEU A 219 36.88 -7.47 6.72
N ASN A 220 37.42 -8.45 6.01
CA ASN A 220 36.64 -9.59 5.52
C ASN A 220 36.66 -10.76 6.51
N ASN A 221 37.65 -10.82 7.41
CA ASN A 221 37.82 -11.91 8.36
C ASN A 221 38.53 -11.43 9.65
N GLU A 222 38.66 -12.33 10.63
CA GLU A 222 39.31 -12.05 11.91
C GLU A 222 40.82 -11.75 11.78
N ALA A 223 41.50 -12.29 10.76
CA ALA A 223 42.93 -12.03 10.56
C ALA A 223 43.18 -10.57 10.16
N ASP A 224 42.32 -10.01 9.30
CA ASP A 224 42.35 -8.58 8.93
C ASP A 224 42.21 -7.69 10.19
N VAL A 225 41.31 -8.07 11.10
CA VAL A 225 41.12 -7.37 12.39
C VAL A 225 42.37 -7.46 13.24
N LYS A 226 42.97 -8.65 13.38
CA LYS A 226 44.20 -8.86 14.16
C LYS A 226 45.35 -8.03 13.60
N GLU A 227 45.51 -7.96 12.29
CA GLU A 227 46.52 -7.12 11.64
C GLU A 227 46.31 -5.64 11.99
N VAL A 228 45.10 -5.11 11.80
CA VAL A 228 44.77 -3.71 12.11
C VAL A 228 44.98 -3.40 13.59
N MET A 229 44.50 -4.27 14.49
CA MET A 229 44.62 -4.07 15.94
C MET A 229 46.08 -4.14 16.42
N SER A 230 46.93 -4.95 15.77
CA SER A 230 48.36 -5.03 16.11
C SER A 230 49.16 -3.76 15.80
N ARG A 231 48.67 -2.92 14.88
CA ARG A 231 49.29 -1.61 14.59
C ARG A 231 49.02 -0.57 15.68
N LEU A 232 47.99 -0.77 16.50
CA LEU A 232 47.61 0.17 17.56
C LEU A 232 48.50 -0.05 18.79
N ALA A 233 49.31 0.94 19.13
CA ALA A 233 50.29 0.87 20.21
C ALA A 233 49.81 1.54 21.51
N SER A 234 48.80 2.40 21.43
CA SER A 234 48.32 3.19 22.57
C SER A 234 46.82 3.49 22.48
N LYS A 235 46.29 4.13 23.52
CA LYS A 235 44.92 4.66 23.51
C LYS A 235 44.83 6.06 22.89
N ASP A 236 45.94 6.70 22.56
CA ASP A 236 45.97 8.06 22.05
C ASP A 236 45.87 8.05 20.52
N PHE A 237 44.95 8.84 19.97
CA PHE A 237 44.72 9.02 18.54
C PHE A 237 44.81 10.51 18.19
N SER A 238 45.45 10.84 17.08
CA SER A 238 45.47 12.19 16.53
C SER A 238 44.21 12.47 15.74
N VAL A 239 43.71 13.69 15.79
CA VAL A 239 42.70 14.18 14.85
C VAL A 239 43.42 14.63 13.58
N ASP A 240 43.41 13.77 12.56
CA ASP A 240 44.18 14.01 11.34
C ASP A 240 43.51 15.02 10.42
N LYS A 241 42.16 14.97 10.35
CA LYS A 241 41.40 15.80 9.42
C LYS A 241 39.97 16.03 9.90
N ILE A 242 39.49 17.26 9.75
CA ILE A 242 38.10 17.64 10.01
C ILE A 242 37.49 18.24 8.75
N THR A 243 36.49 17.58 8.19
CA THR A 243 35.71 18.10 7.06
C THR A 243 34.33 18.55 7.54
N LYS A 244 34.06 19.85 7.44
CA LYS A 244 32.73 20.43 7.71
C LYS A 244 32.03 20.74 6.39
N LYS A 245 30.78 20.33 6.26
CA LYS A 245 29.93 20.63 5.10
C LYS A 245 28.52 20.97 5.53
N GLU A 246 27.94 21.96 4.88
CA GLU A 246 26.52 22.24 4.99
C GLU A 246 25.76 21.37 3.97
N ARG A 247 24.80 20.57 4.44
CA ARG A 247 23.95 19.72 3.60
C ARG A 247 22.51 20.21 3.67
N LYS A 248 21.91 20.45 2.50
CA LYS A 248 20.47 20.71 2.38
C LYS A 248 19.70 19.39 2.25
N ARG A 249 18.66 19.23 3.05
CA ARG A 249 17.66 18.16 2.90
C ARG A 249 16.37 18.80 2.40
N ASN A 250 15.95 18.41 1.21
CA ASN A 250 14.73 18.95 0.60
C ASN A 250 13.48 18.27 1.19
N PRO A 251 12.36 18.99 1.30
CA PRO A 251 11.10 18.36 1.66
C PRO A 251 10.66 17.38 0.56
N ALA A 252 9.95 16.35 0.97
CA ALA A 252 9.39 15.39 0.04
C ALA A 252 8.15 15.98 -0.67
N LYS A 253 7.89 15.53 -1.89
CA LYS A 253 6.77 16.02 -2.71
C LYS A 253 5.40 15.72 -2.06
N PRO A 254 4.34 16.47 -2.39
CA PRO A 254 2.96 16.10 -2.04
C PRO A 254 2.61 14.66 -2.42
N PHE A 255 1.61 14.09 -1.77
CA PHE A 255 1.29 12.68 -1.97
C PHE A 255 0.68 12.39 -3.36
N THR A 256 1.23 11.38 -4.01
CA THR A 256 0.53 10.54 -5.00
C THR A 256 -0.18 9.39 -4.27
N THR A 257 -0.97 8.59 -4.98
CA THR A 257 -1.59 7.38 -4.40
C THR A 257 -0.57 6.39 -3.89
N SER A 258 0.49 6.13 -4.66
CA SER A 258 1.55 5.20 -4.27
C SER A 258 2.29 5.68 -3.02
N SER A 259 2.77 6.93 -3.02
CA SER A 259 3.51 7.47 -1.88
C SER A 259 2.65 7.58 -0.61
N LEU A 260 1.34 7.86 -0.74
CA LEU A 260 0.41 7.79 0.39
C LEU A 260 0.28 6.37 0.95
N GLN A 261 0.12 5.37 0.08
CA GLN A 261 0.01 3.97 0.51
C GLN A 261 1.29 3.49 1.21
N GLN A 262 2.46 3.86 0.70
CA GLN A 262 3.76 3.57 1.30
C GLN A 262 3.91 4.19 2.70
N GLU A 263 3.66 5.50 2.83
CA GLU A 263 3.80 6.19 4.12
C GLU A 263 2.74 5.79 5.13
N ALA A 264 1.51 5.50 4.70
CA ALA A 264 0.47 4.98 5.58
C ALA A 264 0.83 3.58 6.11
N ALA A 265 1.47 2.72 5.29
CA ALA A 265 1.97 1.44 5.73
C ALA A 265 3.12 1.59 6.75
N ARG A 266 4.08 2.49 6.48
CA ARG A 266 5.22 2.74 7.37
C ARG A 266 4.83 3.38 8.70
N LYS A 267 4.11 4.50 8.66
CA LYS A 267 3.81 5.35 9.84
C LYS A 267 2.55 4.94 10.57
N LEU A 268 1.52 4.49 9.85
CA LEU A 268 0.20 4.21 10.43
C LEU A 268 -0.07 2.71 10.58
N ASN A 269 0.79 1.86 10.03
CA ASN A 269 0.56 0.42 9.92
C ASN A 269 -0.74 0.08 9.17
N PHE A 270 -1.16 0.93 8.24
CA PHE A 270 -2.33 0.68 7.41
C PHE A 270 -1.97 -0.21 6.23
N ARG A 271 -2.78 -1.23 5.98
CA ARG A 271 -2.73 -1.95 4.70
C ARG A 271 -3.28 -1.05 3.60
N THR A 272 -2.81 -1.25 2.38
CA THR A 272 -3.19 -0.51 1.17
C THR A 272 -4.70 -0.34 1.00
N ARG A 273 -5.47 -1.43 1.14
CA ARG A 273 -6.94 -1.39 1.11
C ARG A 273 -7.54 -0.48 2.18
N LYS A 274 -7.00 -0.51 3.40
CA LYS A 274 -7.47 0.34 4.50
C LYS A 274 -7.17 1.80 4.20
N THR A 275 -5.96 2.12 3.72
CA THR A 275 -5.56 3.46 3.31
C THR A 275 -6.53 4.03 2.27
N MET A 276 -6.81 3.28 1.20
CA MET A 276 -7.73 3.74 0.14
C MET A 276 -9.17 3.89 0.61
N MET A 277 -9.65 2.99 1.48
CA MET A 277 -10.98 3.10 2.07
C MET A 277 -11.14 4.37 2.91
N VAL A 278 -10.16 4.68 3.77
CA VAL A 278 -10.20 5.88 4.61
C VAL A 278 -10.03 7.15 3.76
N ALA A 279 -9.13 7.13 2.76
CA ALA A 279 -8.97 8.25 1.82
C ALA A 279 -10.27 8.53 1.04
N GLN A 280 -10.98 7.49 0.59
CA GLN A 280 -12.29 7.65 -0.06
C GLN A 280 -13.26 8.38 0.87
N GLN A 281 -13.36 7.98 2.14
CA GLN A 281 -14.26 8.64 3.10
C GLN A 281 -13.92 10.12 3.28
N LEU A 282 -12.62 10.44 3.40
CA LEU A 282 -12.14 11.82 3.53
C LEU A 282 -12.47 12.65 2.28
N TYR A 283 -12.39 12.06 1.09
CA TYR A 283 -12.72 12.74 -0.18
C TYR A 283 -14.24 12.95 -0.37
N GLU A 284 -15.06 11.91 -0.11
CA GLU A 284 -16.51 11.94 -0.37
C GLU A 284 -17.29 12.87 0.58
N GLY A 285 -16.77 13.05 1.80
CA GLY A 285 -17.21 14.07 2.72
C GLY A 285 -17.42 13.60 4.15
N ILE A 286 -17.01 14.43 5.11
CA ILE A 286 -17.21 14.26 6.55
C ILE A 286 -18.13 15.39 7.07
N SER A 287 -18.98 15.08 8.05
CA SER A 287 -19.85 16.06 8.70
C SER A 287 -19.11 16.84 9.78
N LEU A 288 -18.88 18.13 9.56
CA LEU A 288 -18.17 19.06 10.46
C LEU A 288 -19.13 19.95 11.27
N GLY A 289 -20.17 19.35 11.84
CA GLY A 289 -21.20 20.07 12.61
C GLY A 289 -21.86 21.21 11.80
N LYS A 290 -21.73 22.45 12.28
CA LYS A 290 -22.34 23.65 11.68
C LYS A 290 -21.76 23.99 10.29
N ALA A 291 -20.53 23.59 10.00
CA ALA A 291 -19.91 23.80 8.68
C ALA A 291 -20.48 22.85 7.60
N GLY A 292 -21.32 21.89 7.99
CA GLY A 292 -21.96 20.95 7.07
C GLY A 292 -21.04 19.79 6.68
N THR A 293 -21.36 19.13 5.57
CA THR A 293 -20.58 17.99 5.06
C THR A 293 -19.58 18.49 4.03
N VAL A 294 -18.30 18.17 4.19
CA VAL A 294 -17.20 18.68 3.35
C VAL A 294 -16.23 17.56 3.00
N GLY A 295 -15.82 17.47 1.72
CA GLY A 295 -14.67 16.66 1.31
C GLY A 295 -13.37 17.26 1.85
N LEU A 296 -12.69 16.53 2.73
CA LEU A 296 -11.51 17.00 3.46
C LEU A 296 -10.21 16.90 2.67
N ILE A 297 -10.15 16.04 1.66
CA ILE A 297 -8.98 15.88 0.79
C ILE A 297 -9.40 15.95 -0.69
N THR A 298 -8.42 16.21 -1.55
CA THR A 298 -8.55 16.02 -3.01
C THR A 298 -8.62 14.54 -3.38
N TYR A 299 -8.94 14.28 -4.65
CA TYR A 299 -9.09 12.94 -5.19
C TYR A 299 -7.86 12.05 -4.95
N MET A 300 -8.09 10.89 -4.33
CA MET A 300 -7.02 10.03 -3.80
C MET A 300 -6.41 9.06 -4.83
N ARG A 301 -6.90 9.04 -6.08
CA ARG A 301 -6.34 8.24 -7.19
C ARG A 301 -5.65 9.18 -8.18
N THR A 302 -4.38 9.45 -7.92
CA THR A 302 -3.58 10.43 -8.66
C THR A 302 -2.12 10.02 -8.63
N ASP A 303 -1.46 10.21 -9.76
CA ASP A 303 -0.01 10.14 -9.95
C ASP A 303 0.65 11.54 -9.94
N SER A 304 -0.17 12.60 -9.87
CA SER A 304 0.30 13.98 -9.82
C SER A 304 0.82 14.36 -8.44
N THR A 305 1.88 15.17 -8.43
CA THR A 305 2.41 15.84 -7.22
C THR A 305 2.13 17.34 -7.22
N ARG A 306 1.32 17.81 -8.18
CA ARG A 306 0.97 19.23 -8.39
C ARG A 306 0.02 19.73 -7.31
N LEU A 307 0.19 20.98 -6.88
CA LEU A 307 -0.78 21.69 -6.04
C LEU A 307 -1.35 22.87 -6.84
N SER A 308 -2.65 23.15 -6.66
CA SER A 308 -3.26 24.38 -7.16
C SER A 308 -2.62 25.64 -6.57
N ASP A 309 -2.72 26.76 -7.29
CA ASP A 309 -2.20 28.04 -6.82
C ASP A 309 -2.91 28.54 -5.55
N LEU A 310 -4.20 28.21 -5.40
CA LEU A 310 -4.94 28.44 -4.17
C LEU A 310 -4.30 27.67 -3.00
N ALA A 311 -4.04 26.37 -3.17
CA ALA A 311 -3.45 25.55 -2.12
C ALA A 311 -2.02 25.97 -1.76
N LYS A 312 -1.22 26.41 -2.74
CA LYS A 312 0.12 26.96 -2.51
C LYS A 312 0.05 28.27 -1.71
N THR A 313 -0.88 29.15 -2.07
CA THR A 313 -1.07 30.44 -1.39
C THR A 313 -1.51 30.22 0.05
N GLU A 314 -2.53 29.38 0.27
CA GLU A 314 -3.03 29.05 1.60
C GLU A 314 -1.96 28.37 2.47
N ALA A 315 -1.13 27.49 1.88
CA ALA A 315 0.00 26.90 2.58
C ALA A 315 1.07 27.96 2.95
N TYR A 316 1.40 28.88 2.03
CA TYR A 316 2.34 29.96 2.31
C TYR A 316 1.85 30.84 3.46
N ASP A 317 0.61 31.30 3.42
CA ASP A 317 0.03 32.16 4.45
C ASP A 317 0.00 31.43 5.80
N TYR A 318 -0.48 30.18 5.84
CA TYR A 318 -0.48 29.37 7.06
C TYR A 318 0.93 29.16 7.64
N ILE A 319 1.92 28.85 6.79
CA ILE A 319 3.30 28.62 7.23
C ILE A 319 3.91 29.92 7.76
N ASN A 320 3.67 31.04 7.09
CA ASN A 320 4.17 32.34 7.50
C ASN A 320 3.62 32.74 8.87
N GLU A 321 2.30 32.61 9.07
CA GLU A 321 1.64 32.94 10.33
C GLU A 321 2.02 31.99 11.48
N THR A 322 2.16 30.69 11.19
CA THR A 322 2.36 29.67 12.24
C THR A 322 3.84 29.42 12.57
N TYR A 323 4.73 29.46 11.57
CA TYR A 323 6.14 29.09 11.72
C TYR A 323 7.12 30.22 11.43
N GLY A 324 6.70 31.28 10.73
CA GLY A 324 7.54 32.40 10.29
C GLY A 324 7.94 32.34 8.81
N GLU A 325 8.18 33.50 8.23
CA GLU A 325 8.54 33.66 6.80
C GLU A 325 9.82 32.90 6.43
N GLU A 326 10.74 32.72 7.38
CA GLU A 326 11.97 31.97 7.17
C GLU A 326 11.71 30.49 6.84
N TYR A 327 10.55 29.94 7.21
CA TYR A 327 10.13 28.58 6.91
C TYR A 327 9.33 28.45 5.61
N ALA A 328 8.72 29.53 5.11
CA ALA A 328 7.89 29.48 3.92
C ALA A 328 8.73 29.46 2.65
N LYS A 329 8.39 28.57 1.71
CA LYS A 329 8.94 28.63 0.34
C LYS A 329 8.26 29.84 -0.31
N GLY A 330 8.99 30.93 -0.51
CA GLY A 330 8.47 32.28 -0.82
C GLY A 330 7.27 32.34 -1.78
N LYS A 331 6.45 33.39 -1.65
CA LYS A 331 5.16 33.52 -2.36
C LYS A 331 5.34 33.30 -3.86
N GLN A 332 4.84 32.18 -4.39
CA GLN A 332 4.93 31.87 -5.80
C GLN A 332 4.00 32.82 -6.58
N ALA A 333 4.50 33.40 -7.67
CA ALA A 333 3.67 34.20 -8.57
C ALA A 333 2.56 33.32 -9.14
N THR A 334 1.31 33.78 -9.08
CA THR A 334 0.18 33.15 -9.74
C THR A 334 0.39 33.24 -11.25
N THR A 335 0.71 32.12 -11.90
CA THR A 335 0.82 32.07 -13.35
C THR A 335 -0.59 32.06 -13.94
N LYS A 336 -0.99 33.16 -14.59
CA LYS A 336 -2.17 33.19 -15.48
C LYS A 336 -1.85 32.40 -16.75
N GLY A 337 -1.88 31.07 -16.69
CA GLY A 337 -1.81 30.18 -17.85
C GLY A 337 -3.16 29.52 -18.09
N GLU A 338 -3.51 29.29 -19.36
CA GLU A 338 -4.68 28.49 -19.74
C GLU A 338 -4.58 27.09 -19.12
N HIS A 339 -5.62 26.71 -18.38
CA HIS A 339 -5.77 25.38 -17.79
C HIS A 339 -6.01 24.35 -18.89
N GLY A 340 -4.92 23.82 -19.46
CA GLY A 340 -4.99 22.69 -20.40
C GLY A 340 -5.54 21.42 -19.73
N ALA A 341 -6.00 20.45 -20.53
CA ALA A 341 -6.57 19.19 -20.03
C ALA A 341 -5.63 18.37 -19.13
N GLN A 342 -4.31 18.54 -19.26
CA GLN A 342 -3.29 17.95 -18.38
C GLN A 342 -3.16 18.64 -17.01
N ASP A 343 -3.70 19.85 -16.84
CA ASP A 343 -3.67 20.62 -15.59
C ASP A 343 -4.76 20.15 -14.58
N ALA A 344 -5.54 19.12 -14.93
CA ALA A 344 -6.66 18.63 -14.13
C ALA A 344 -6.26 17.73 -12.95
N HIS A 345 -5.08 17.10 -12.93
CA HIS A 345 -4.71 16.19 -11.83
C HIS A 345 -3.90 16.91 -10.74
N GLU A 346 -4.41 16.89 -9.51
CA GLU A 346 -3.75 17.39 -8.31
C GLU A 346 -3.21 16.26 -7.44
N ALA A 347 -2.22 16.57 -6.60
CA ALA A 347 -1.77 15.71 -5.53
C ALA A 347 -2.89 15.45 -4.51
N ILE A 348 -2.71 14.41 -3.70
CA ILE A 348 -3.52 14.16 -2.52
C ILE A 348 -3.11 15.16 -1.43
N ARG A 349 -3.95 16.17 -1.22
CA ARG A 349 -3.77 17.26 -0.25
C ARG A 349 -5.07 17.52 0.51
N PRO A 350 -5.04 18.25 1.63
CA PRO A 350 -6.25 18.81 2.21
C PRO A 350 -6.97 19.71 1.20
N SER A 351 -8.30 19.71 1.24
CA SER A 351 -9.11 20.68 0.48
C SER A 351 -8.99 22.10 1.02
N SER A 352 -8.48 22.25 2.25
CA SER A 352 -8.01 23.49 2.84
C SER A 352 -6.96 23.16 3.90
N ILE A 353 -5.81 23.82 3.83
CA ILE A 353 -4.71 23.78 4.81
C ILE A 353 -5.15 24.37 6.16
N LEU A 354 -6.04 25.36 6.17
CA LEU A 354 -6.56 25.98 7.40
C LEU A 354 -7.37 25.02 8.27
N ARG A 355 -7.87 23.92 7.71
CA ARG A 355 -8.45 22.81 8.48
C ARG A 355 -7.33 21.97 9.10
N THR A 356 -6.66 22.53 10.10
CA THR A 356 -5.59 21.83 10.82
C THR A 356 -6.14 20.55 11.46
N PRO A 357 -5.32 19.50 11.62
CA PRO A 357 -5.78 18.25 12.24
C PRO A 357 -6.47 18.48 13.59
N ASN A 358 -5.90 19.33 14.45
CA ASN A 358 -6.47 19.64 15.77
C ASN A 358 -7.86 20.31 15.66
N SER A 359 -8.07 21.17 14.66
CA SER A 359 -9.34 21.88 14.48
C SER A 359 -10.52 20.99 14.07
N ILE A 360 -10.26 19.79 13.54
CA ILE A 360 -11.29 18.86 13.06
C ILE A 360 -11.26 17.50 13.76
N GLU A 361 -10.43 17.34 14.80
CA GLU A 361 -10.23 16.07 15.50
C GLU A 361 -11.54 15.48 16.04
N GLU A 362 -12.44 16.32 16.57
CA GLU A 362 -13.72 15.89 17.14
C GLU A 362 -14.69 15.26 16.12
N TYR A 363 -14.50 15.54 14.83
CA TYR A 363 -15.37 15.06 13.75
C TYR A 363 -14.86 13.78 13.08
N LEU A 364 -13.62 13.37 13.37
CA LEU A 364 -12.95 12.27 12.69
C LEU A 364 -12.83 11.05 13.61
N ASP A 365 -13.02 9.87 13.02
CA ASP A 365 -12.62 8.66 13.72
C ASP A 365 -11.08 8.54 13.80
N LYS A 366 -10.60 7.60 14.63
CA LYS A 366 -9.16 7.43 14.87
C LYS A 366 -8.35 7.12 13.62
N ASP A 367 -8.92 6.42 12.64
CA ASP A 367 -8.22 6.05 11.42
C ASP A 367 -8.23 7.21 10.41
N GLN A 368 -9.36 7.91 10.29
CA GLN A 368 -9.50 9.14 9.52
C GLN A 368 -8.56 10.23 10.00
N MET A 369 -8.53 10.50 11.31
CA MET A 369 -7.66 11.50 11.91
C MET A 369 -6.18 11.23 11.64
N LYS A 370 -5.75 9.96 11.76
CA LYS A 370 -4.37 9.55 11.45
C LYS A 370 -4.00 9.78 9.99
N LEU A 371 -4.87 9.38 9.06
CA LEU A 371 -4.58 9.52 7.63
C LEU A 371 -4.64 10.99 7.18
N TYR A 372 -5.62 11.74 7.67
CA TYR A 372 -5.74 13.17 7.40
C TYR A 372 -4.54 13.94 7.93
N SER A 373 -4.11 13.68 9.18
CA SER A 373 -2.92 14.30 9.76
C SER A 373 -1.66 14.03 8.92
N LEU A 374 -1.53 12.80 8.42
CA LEU A 374 -0.41 12.43 7.53
C LEU A 374 -0.44 13.23 6.22
N ILE A 375 -1.60 13.30 5.56
CA ILE A 375 -1.80 14.03 4.30
C ILE A 375 -1.54 15.54 4.49
N TRP A 376 -2.08 16.10 5.57
CA TRP A 376 -1.90 17.51 5.93
C TRP A 376 -0.42 17.84 6.18
N ALA A 377 0.26 17.06 7.01
CA ALA A 377 1.66 17.29 7.36
C ALA A 377 2.58 17.20 6.14
N ARG A 378 2.36 16.21 5.25
CA ARG A 378 3.11 16.08 3.99
C ARG A 378 2.91 17.29 3.08
N THR A 379 1.67 17.77 2.96
CA THR A 379 1.33 18.91 2.11
C THR A 379 2.01 20.18 2.61
N VAL A 380 1.85 20.52 3.89
CA VAL A 380 2.47 21.71 4.50
C VAL A 380 3.99 21.63 4.39
N ALA A 381 4.60 20.50 4.79
CA ALA A 381 6.04 20.32 4.71
C ALA A 381 6.60 20.47 3.28
N SER A 382 5.87 20.02 2.25
CA SER A 382 6.27 20.19 0.85
C SER A 382 6.43 21.65 0.41
N GLN A 383 5.73 22.57 1.09
CA GLN A 383 5.74 24.01 0.84
C GLN A 383 6.65 24.78 1.82
N MET A 384 7.41 24.08 2.67
CA MET A 384 8.41 24.70 3.55
C MET A 384 9.81 24.70 2.92
N LYS A 385 10.72 25.53 3.44
CA LYS A 385 12.13 25.54 3.04
C LYS A 385 12.86 24.24 3.44
N PRO A 386 13.93 23.86 2.72
CA PRO A 386 14.79 22.73 3.07
C PRO A 386 15.33 22.84 4.50
N ALA A 387 15.57 21.69 5.14
CA ALA A 387 16.36 21.65 6.37
C ALA A 387 17.84 21.80 6.02
N ILE A 388 18.58 22.51 6.86
CA ILE A 388 20.03 22.71 6.75
C ILE A 388 20.70 21.95 7.89
N LEU A 389 21.59 21.04 7.52
CA LEU A 389 22.34 20.19 8.44
C LEU A 389 23.81 20.56 8.35
N ASP A 390 24.41 20.87 9.49
CA ASP A 390 25.87 20.93 9.60
C ASP A 390 26.38 19.51 9.81
N THR A 391 27.13 19.03 8.82
CA THR A 391 27.75 17.70 8.85
C THR A 391 29.24 17.85 9.10
N MET A 392 29.78 17.00 9.97
CA MET A 392 31.19 16.99 10.34
C MET A 392 31.71 15.57 10.21
N ARG A 393 32.76 15.38 9.40
CA ARG A 393 33.49 14.12 9.32
C ARG A 393 34.88 14.33 9.92
N VAL A 394 35.20 13.53 10.93
CA VAL A 394 36.50 13.56 11.63
C VAL A 394 37.24 12.27 11.35
N GLU A 395 38.46 12.39 10.86
CA GLU A 395 39.40 11.27 10.72
C GLU A 395 40.34 11.26 11.93
N LEU A 396 40.42 10.11 12.59
CA LEU A 396 41.28 9.86 13.74
C LEU A 396 42.38 8.87 13.34
N GLY A 397 43.63 9.23 13.53
CA GLY A 397 44.79 8.43 13.15
C GLY A 397 45.56 7.87 14.34
N GLN A 398 46.09 6.67 14.16
CA GLN A 398 47.18 6.13 14.99
C GLN A 398 47.96 5.10 14.18
N ASN A 399 49.28 5.28 14.02
CA ASN A 399 50.16 4.33 13.32
C ASN A 399 49.61 3.88 11.94
N GLY A 400 49.09 4.83 11.17
CA GLY A 400 48.48 4.57 9.86
C GLY A 400 47.05 4.01 9.91
N VAL A 401 46.54 3.55 11.05
CA VAL A 401 45.15 3.10 11.23
C VAL A 401 44.23 4.30 11.38
N MET A 402 43.15 4.34 10.61
CA MET A 402 42.22 5.46 10.56
C MET A 402 40.80 5.04 10.97
N PHE A 403 40.25 5.78 11.94
CA PHE A 403 38.85 5.75 12.34
C PHE A 403 38.11 7.00 11.85
N VAL A 404 36.82 6.88 11.58
CA VAL A 404 35.98 7.98 11.11
C VAL A 404 34.79 8.18 12.03
N ALA A 405 34.66 9.38 12.59
CA ALA A 405 33.47 9.82 13.28
C ALA A 405 32.64 10.74 12.37
N ASN A 406 31.36 10.43 12.20
CA ASN A 406 30.42 11.28 11.45
C ASN A 406 29.43 11.93 12.41
N GLY A 407 29.45 13.26 12.45
CA GLY A 407 28.53 14.09 13.20
C GLY A 407 27.56 14.81 12.29
N SER A 408 26.35 15.03 12.79
CA SER A 408 25.34 15.83 12.12
C SER A 408 24.50 16.56 13.16
N LYS A 409 24.33 17.87 12.97
CA LYS A 409 23.47 18.73 13.79
C LYS A 409 22.55 19.53 12.88
N ILE A 410 21.27 19.65 13.24
CA ILE A 410 20.34 20.51 12.53
C ILE A 410 20.69 21.97 12.82
N LYS A 411 21.11 22.69 11.78
CA LYS A 411 21.34 24.15 11.81
C LYS A 411 20.04 24.92 11.60
N PHE A 412 19.22 24.45 10.66
CA PHE A 412 17.87 24.96 10.42
C PHE A 412 16.93 23.80 10.14
N PRO A 413 15.85 23.61 10.94
CA PRO A 413 15.00 22.43 10.78
C PRO A 413 14.14 22.46 9.52
N GLY A 414 13.85 23.64 8.95
CA GLY A 414 12.99 23.77 7.76
C GLY A 414 11.70 22.95 7.88
N PHE A 415 11.38 22.19 6.83
CA PHE A 415 10.23 21.29 6.78
C PHE A 415 10.18 20.20 7.87
N MET A 416 11.31 19.84 8.48
CA MET A 416 11.37 18.78 9.50
C MET A 416 10.64 19.16 10.79
N LYS A 417 10.26 20.44 10.99
CA LYS A 417 9.35 20.85 12.06
C LYS A 417 7.97 20.20 11.96
N VAL A 418 7.53 19.87 10.74
CA VAL A 418 6.17 19.39 10.46
C VAL A 418 6.17 17.92 10.08
N TYR A 419 7.13 17.48 9.26
CA TYR A 419 7.10 16.13 8.72
C TYR A 419 8.49 15.62 8.33
N ILE A 420 8.76 14.35 8.65
CA ILE A 420 9.93 13.58 8.23
C ILE A 420 9.42 12.30 7.59
N GLU A 421 9.88 11.97 6.38
CA GLU A 421 9.51 10.74 5.68
C GLU A 421 10.01 9.48 6.44
N GLY A 422 9.21 8.42 6.46
CA GLY A 422 9.62 7.16 7.08
C GLY A 422 10.68 6.43 6.26
N ASN A 423 11.57 5.69 6.92
CA ASN A 423 12.40 4.68 6.26
C ASN A 423 11.83 3.27 6.52
N ASP A 424 12.16 2.32 5.66
CA ASP A 424 11.65 0.94 5.75
C ASP A 424 12.15 0.18 7.01
N GLU A 425 13.17 0.71 7.69
CA GLU A 425 13.72 0.18 8.94
C GLU A 425 13.09 0.79 10.21
N GLY A 426 12.23 1.81 10.07
CA GLY A 426 11.60 2.51 11.20
C GLY A 426 12.58 3.24 12.14
N LYS A 427 13.81 3.51 11.72
CA LYS A 427 14.82 4.20 12.54
C LYS A 427 14.69 5.72 12.38
N GLU A 428 14.49 6.43 13.48
CA GLU A 428 14.65 7.88 13.51
C GLU A 428 16.14 8.24 13.35
N GLU A 429 16.43 9.17 12.44
CA GLU A 429 17.78 9.76 12.34
C GLU A 429 18.02 10.59 13.60
N LYS A 430 18.76 10.02 14.55
CA LYS A 430 19.21 10.76 15.73
C LYS A 430 20.39 11.65 15.35
N GLU A 431 20.40 12.88 15.86
CA GLU A 431 21.58 13.72 15.76
C GLU A 431 22.77 13.03 16.46
N ASN A 432 23.86 12.87 15.72
CA ASN A 432 25.13 12.45 16.31
C ASN A 432 25.97 13.72 16.50
N ILE A 433 25.97 14.27 17.71
CA ILE A 433 26.71 15.50 18.01
C ILE A 433 28.12 15.10 18.41
N LEU A 434 29.09 15.50 17.60
CA LEU A 434 30.50 15.35 17.94
C LEU A 434 30.94 16.51 18.85
N PRO A 435 31.89 16.28 19.78
CA PRO A 435 32.50 17.37 20.53
C PRO A 435 33.25 18.32 19.57
N GLU A 436 33.47 19.55 20.00
CA GLU A 436 34.40 20.44 19.30
C GLU A 436 35.76 19.77 19.24
N LEU A 437 36.38 19.68 18.06
CA LEU A 437 37.64 19.00 17.79
C LEU A 437 38.49 19.92 16.92
N SER A 438 39.81 19.88 17.09
CA SER A 438 40.77 20.60 16.24
C SER A 438 41.73 19.63 15.57
N GLU A 439 42.17 19.94 14.35
CA GLU A 439 43.21 19.13 13.69
C GLU A 439 44.52 19.18 14.49
N GLY A 440 45.20 18.03 14.58
CA GLY A 440 46.39 17.85 15.41
C GLY A 440 46.11 17.62 16.91
N GLU A 441 44.86 17.72 17.36
CA GLU A 441 44.49 17.42 18.74
C GLU A 441 44.55 15.91 19.04
N MET A 442 44.88 15.53 20.28
CA MET A 442 44.86 14.14 20.73
C MET A 442 43.54 13.79 21.42
N VAL A 443 42.96 12.64 21.07
CA VAL A 443 41.78 12.04 21.72
C VAL A 443 42.11 10.64 22.22
N LYS A 444 41.37 10.16 23.23
CA LYS A 444 41.62 8.85 23.84
C LYS A 444 40.56 7.83 23.43
N SER A 445 40.95 6.66 22.97
CA SER A 445 40.06 5.51 22.88
C SER A 445 39.79 4.96 24.30
N VAL A 446 38.52 4.66 24.57
CA VAL A 446 38.07 3.99 25.79
C VAL A 446 38.13 2.48 25.55
N ASP A 447 37.49 2.08 24.46
CA ASP A 447 37.40 0.73 23.95
C ASP A 447 37.36 0.77 22.42
N LEU A 448 37.81 -0.33 21.82
CA LEU A 448 37.68 -0.64 20.41
C LEU A 448 37.09 -2.04 20.36
N GLU A 449 35.90 -2.18 19.79
CA GLU A 449 35.11 -3.40 19.77
C GLU A 449 35.06 -3.96 18.34
N PRO A 450 35.87 -4.99 18.02
CA PRO A 450 35.66 -5.78 16.84
C PRO A 450 34.32 -6.52 16.92
N LYS A 451 33.54 -6.44 15.85
CA LYS A 451 32.25 -7.13 15.71
C LYS A 451 32.25 -7.90 14.41
N GLN A 452 32.02 -9.20 14.54
CA GLN A 452 31.76 -10.07 13.41
C GLN A 452 30.33 -9.85 12.93
N HIS A 453 30.18 -9.76 11.62
CA HIS A 453 28.91 -9.67 10.95
C HIS A 453 28.87 -10.63 9.76
N PHE A 454 27.66 -10.89 9.31
CA PHE A 454 27.41 -11.58 8.06
C PHE A 454 26.49 -10.73 7.21
N THR A 455 26.78 -10.62 5.92
CA THR A 455 25.88 -9.98 4.98
C THR A 455 24.51 -10.67 5.04
N GLN A 456 23.44 -9.90 4.86
CA GLN A 456 22.07 -10.40 4.93
C GLN A 456 21.47 -10.43 3.54
N PRO A 457 20.60 -11.40 3.23
CA PRO A 457 19.92 -11.43 1.95
C PRO A 457 19.01 -10.20 1.80
N PRO A 458 18.64 -9.83 0.56
CA PRO A 458 17.71 -8.73 0.34
C PRO A 458 16.39 -8.98 1.08
N ALA A 459 15.82 -7.93 1.67
CA ALA A 459 14.58 -8.06 2.42
C ALA A 459 13.41 -8.43 1.49
N ARG A 460 12.55 -9.35 1.94
CA ARG A 460 11.27 -9.64 1.28
C ARG A 460 10.44 -8.38 1.08
N TYR A 461 9.59 -8.37 0.06
CA TYR A 461 8.68 -7.25 -0.18
C TYR A 461 7.62 -7.12 0.93
N SER A 462 7.37 -5.89 1.35
CA SER A 462 6.14 -5.50 2.06
C SER A 462 5.12 -4.97 1.05
N GLU A 463 3.87 -4.69 1.47
CA GLU A 463 2.93 -3.97 0.60
C GLU A 463 3.52 -2.65 0.08
N ALA A 464 4.20 -1.89 0.95
CA ALA A 464 4.79 -0.59 0.58
C ALA A 464 5.92 -0.75 -0.44
N THR A 465 6.87 -1.63 -0.18
CA THR A 465 8.03 -1.78 -1.07
C THR A 465 7.65 -2.43 -2.40
N LEU A 466 6.65 -3.32 -2.42
CA LEU A 466 6.14 -3.88 -3.68
C LEU A 466 5.46 -2.80 -4.54
N ILE A 467 4.63 -1.95 -3.95
CA ILE A 467 3.98 -0.86 -4.68
C ILE A 467 5.00 0.12 -5.24
N LYS A 468 6.01 0.48 -4.42
CA LYS A 468 7.12 1.32 -4.87
C LYS A 468 7.80 0.73 -6.09
N THR A 469 8.16 -0.55 -6.04
CA THR A 469 8.82 -1.23 -7.15
C THR A 469 7.91 -1.35 -8.39
N LEU A 470 6.61 -1.61 -8.22
CA LEU A 470 5.65 -1.60 -9.33
C LEU A 470 5.56 -0.23 -10.00
N GLU A 471 5.47 0.85 -9.22
CA GLU A 471 5.45 2.24 -9.72
C GLU A 471 6.76 2.61 -10.44
N GLU A 472 7.92 2.31 -9.86
CA GLU A 472 9.24 2.58 -10.46
C GLU A 472 9.43 1.86 -11.81
N ASN A 473 8.81 0.68 -11.96
CA ASN A 473 8.81 -0.08 -13.21
C ASN A 473 7.67 0.29 -14.17
N GLY A 474 6.85 1.29 -13.86
CA GLY A 474 5.71 1.70 -14.70
C GLY A 474 4.56 0.68 -14.75
N VAL A 475 4.58 -0.33 -13.87
CA VAL A 475 3.60 -1.43 -13.84
C VAL A 475 2.44 -1.07 -12.90
N GLY A 476 1.23 -1.07 -13.45
CA GLY A 476 0.01 -0.72 -12.72
C GLY A 476 -0.19 0.80 -12.61
N ARG A 477 -1.28 1.18 -11.95
CA ARG A 477 -1.74 2.56 -11.78
C ARG A 477 -2.38 2.74 -10.39
N PRO A 478 -2.63 3.98 -9.93
CA PRO A 478 -3.31 4.25 -8.66
C PRO A 478 -4.54 3.39 -8.36
N SER A 479 -5.33 3.05 -9.37
CA SER A 479 -6.53 2.22 -9.26
C SER A 479 -6.27 0.73 -9.13
N THR A 480 -5.06 0.22 -9.45
CA THR A 480 -4.78 -1.22 -9.53
C THR A 480 -3.85 -1.77 -8.45
N TYR A 481 -3.07 -0.94 -7.76
CA TYR A 481 -2.13 -1.41 -6.73
C TYR A 481 -2.81 -2.28 -5.65
N ALA A 482 -3.78 -1.72 -4.91
CA ALA A 482 -4.45 -2.46 -3.84
C ALA A 482 -5.24 -3.69 -4.35
N PRO A 483 -6.00 -3.62 -5.45
CA PRO A 483 -6.68 -4.79 -6.03
C PRO A 483 -5.73 -5.93 -6.45
N THR A 484 -4.56 -5.60 -7.03
CA THR A 484 -3.55 -6.60 -7.41
C THR A 484 -3.05 -7.36 -6.20
N LEU A 485 -2.60 -6.63 -5.17
CA LEU A 485 -2.10 -7.21 -3.91
C LEU A 485 -3.17 -8.03 -3.19
N GLU A 486 -4.43 -7.61 -3.22
CA GLU A 486 -5.55 -8.40 -2.68
C GLU A 486 -5.75 -9.70 -3.48
N THR A 487 -5.63 -9.65 -4.80
CA THR A 487 -5.88 -10.79 -5.67
C THR A 487 -4.84 -11.90 -5.47
N ILE A 488 -3.55 -11.58 -5.52
CA ILE A 488 -2.47 -12.58 -5.32
C ILE A 488 -2.53 -13.24 -3.94
N GLN A 489 -2.93 -12.50 -2.90
CA GLN A 489 -3.15 -13.04 -1.55
C GLN A 489 -4.41 -13.92 -1.50
N ARG A 490 -5.53 -13.46 -2.05
CA ARG A 490 -6.82 -14.19 -2.03
C ARG A 490 -6.73 -15.50 -2.81
N ARG A 491 -5.93 -15.54 -3.87
CA ARG A 491 -5.64 -16.75 -4.67
C ARG A 491 -4.62 -17.68 -4.01
N TYR A 492 -4.07 -17.29 -2.86
CA TYR A 492 -3.04 -18.03 -2.14
C TYR A 492 -1.75 -18.26 -2.95
N TYR A 493 -1.41 -17.33 -3.85
CA TYR A 493 -0.10 -17.32 -4.50
C TYR A 493 0.99 -16.84 -3.56
N VAL A 494 0.61 -15.95 -2.65
CA VAL A 494 1.48 -15.42 -1.61
C VAL A 494 0.75 -15.39 -0.28
N LYS A 495 1.50 -15.53 0.81
CA LYS A 495 1.03 -15.31 2.19
C LYS A 495 1.77 -14.11 2.79
N LEU A 496 1.15 -13.47 3.78
CA LEU A 496 1.77 -12.36 4.49
C LEU A 496 2.29 -12.84 5.85
N GLN A 497 3.60 -12.88 6.01
CA GLN A 497 4.30 -13.27 7.24
C GLN A 497 5.13 -12.10 7.75
N ALA A 498 4.92 -11.69 9.00
CA ALA A 498 5.55 -10.50 9.59
C ALA A 498 5.46 -9.22 8.70
N LYS A 499 4.31 -9.03 8.01
CA LYS A 499 4.05 -7.94 7.04
C LYS A 499 4.91 -7.99 5.76
N ARG A 500 5.56 -9.12 5.49
CA ARG A 500 6.29 -9.38 4.25
C ARG A 500 5.59 -10.47 3.46
N PHE A 501 5.63 -10.36 2.14
CA PHE A 501 5.14 -11.40 1.25
C PHE A 501 6.11 -12.57 1.22
N GLU A 502 5.58 -13.77 1.39
CA GLU A 502 6.28 -15.02 1.12
C GLU A 502 5.51 -15.75 0.02
N PRO A 503 6.20 -16.26 -1.03
CA PRO A 503 5.54 -17.08 -2.02
C PRO A 503 5.04 -18.39 -1.41
N THR A 504 4.01 -18.96 -2.01
CA THR A 504 3.55 -20.32 -1.73
C THR A 504 4.00 -21.24 -2.85
N GLU A 505 4.04 -22.55 -2.59
CA GLU A 505 4.27 -23.55 -3.64
C GLU A 505 3.32 -23.39 -4.83
N LEU A 506 2.04 -23.09 -4.56
CA LEU A 506 1.07 -22.79 -5.61
C LEU A 506 1.46 -21.55 -6.43
N GLY A 507 1.94 -20.49 -5.76
CA GLY A 507 2.42 -19.29 -6.43
C GLY A 507 3.63 -19.58 -7.33
N GLU A 508 4.58 -20.39 -6.87
CA GLU A 508 5.76 -20.80 -7.63
C GLU A 508 5.38 -21.62 -8.86
N ILE A 509 4.51 -22.62 -8.71
CA ILE A 509 4.00 -23.44 -9.84
C ILE A 509 3.29 -22.55 -10.87
N VAL A 510 2.39 -21.68 -10.42
CA VAL A 510 1.67 -20.79 -11.34
C VAL A 510 2.64 -19.82 -12.03
N ASN A 511 3.60 -19.25 -11.31
CA ASN A 511 4.59 -18.36 -11.89
C ASN A 511 5.45 -19.06 -12.93
N GLY A 512 5.95 -20.27 -12.64
CA GLY A 512 6.74 -21.06 -13.59
C GLY A 512 5.98 -21.28 -14.90
N LEU A 513 4.72 -21.70 -14.82
CA LEU A 513 3.88 -21.88 -16.00
C LEU A 513 3.64 -20.58 -16.78
N ILE A 514 3.44 -19.46 -16.09
CA ILE A 514 3.23 -18.18 -16.77
C ILE A 514 4.52 -17.68 -17.41
N VAL A 515 5.67 -17.83 -16.76
CA VAL A 515 6.98 -17.45 -17.30
C VAL A 515 7.33 -18.27 -18.54
N GLU A 516 7.04 -19.57 -18.51
CA GLU A 516 7.35 -20.49 -19.61
C GLU A 516 6.43 -20.28 -20.82
N PHE A 517 5.11 -20.24 -20.60
CA PHE A 517 4.13 -20.27 -21.69
C PHE A 517 3.58 -18.89 -22.10
N PHE A 518 3.73 -17.88 -21.24
CA PHE A 518 3.21 -16.54 -21.47
C PHE A 518 4.25 -15.46 -21.14
N PRO A 519 5.46 -15.51 -21.73
CA PRO A 519 6.57 -14.61 -21.40
C PRO A 519 6.19 -13.13 -21.59
N GLN A 520 5.37 -12.79 -22.60
CA GLN A 520 4.90 -11.42 -22.82
C GLN A 520 4.05 -10.89 -21.64
N ILE A 521 3.32 -11.74 -20.94
CA ILE A 521 2.45 -11.36 -19.81
C ILE A 521 3.25 -11.00 -18.56
N VAL A 522 4.46 -11.56 -18.39
CA VAL A 522 5.37 -11.28 -17.27
C VAL A 522 6.50 -10.34 -17.62
N ASP A 523 6.55 -9.85 -18.86
CA ASP A 523 7.47 -8.81 -19.27
C ASP A 523 7.03 -7.45 -18.68
N ILE A 524 7.92 -6.90 -17.85
CA ILE A 524 7.75 -5.62 -17.16
C ILE A 524 7.66 -4.47 -18.18
N ASN A 525 8.55 -4.43 -19.16
CA ASN A 525 8.62 -3.37 -20.16
C ASN A 525 7.35 -3.39 -21.03
N PHE A 526 6.95 -4.57 -21.49
CA PHE A 526 5.73 -4.73 -22.27
C PHE A 526 4.49 -4.26 -21.50
N THR A 527 4.43 -4.59 -20.20
CA THR A 527 3.32 -4.15 -19.35
C THR A 527 3.31 -2.65 -19.13
N ALA A 528 4.48 -2.04 -18.92
CA ALA A 528 4.60 -0.60 -18.77
C ALA A 528 4.24 0.15 -20.05
N GLU A 529 4.73 -0.31 -21.21
CA GLU A 529 4.39 0.22 -22.53
C GLU A 529 2.90 0.16 -22.80
N MET A 530 2.26 -0.97 -22.52
CA MET A 530 0.81 -1.13 -22.67
C MET A 530 0.02 -0.13 -21.83
N GLU A 531 0.47 0.17 -20.60
CA GLU A 531 -0.19 1.22 -19.82
C GLU A 531 0.03 2.62 -20.42
N ASN A 532 1.20 2.90 -20.97
CA ASN A 532 1.47 4.16 -21.67
C ASN A 532 0.64 4.29 -22.95
N ASP A 533 0.41 3.20 -23.67
CA ASP A 533 -0.44 3.20 -24.86
C ASP A 533 -1.90 3.47 -24.51
N LEU A 534 -2.40 2.92 -23.40
CA LEU A 534 -3.73 3.29 -22.87
C LEU A 534 -3.81 4.77 -22.50
N ASP A 535 -2.72 5.36 -22.03
CA ASP A 535 -2.66 6.80 -21.75
C ASP A 535 -2.64 7.62 -23.05
N LYS A 536 -1.96 7.15 -24.12
CA LYS A 536 -2.06 7.75 -25.47
C LYS A 536 -3.46 7.67 -26.06
N VAL A 537 -4.19 6.56 -25.84
CA VAL A 537 -5.60 6.44 -26.21
C VAL A 537 -6.42 7.50 -25.48
N ALA A 538 -6.20 7.70 -24.18
CA ALA A 538 -6.88 8.72 -23.38
C ALA A 538 -6.61 10.15 -23.86
N GLU A 539 -5.45 10.39 -24.47
CA GLU A 539 -5.04 11.68 -25.04
C GLU A 539 -5.42 11.85 -26.53
N ALA A 540 -6.21 10.94 -27.11
CA ALA A 540 -6.57 10.91 -28.53
C ALA A 540 -5.36 10.80 -29.49
N LYS A 541 -4.24 10.23 -29.02
CA LYS A 541 -2.98 10.07 -29.78
C LYS A 541 -2.82 8.69 -30.43
N GLN A 542 -3.67 7.74 -30.08
CA GLN A 542 -3.62 6.37 -30.58
C GLN A 542 -5.01 5.75 -30.62
N ASP A 543 -5.30 4.92 -31.62
CA ASP A 543 -6.54 4.19 -31.70
C ASP A 543 -6.56 3.00 -30.72
N TRP A 544 -7.72 2.78 -30.10
CA TRP A 544 -7.85 1.78 -29.06
C TRP A 544 -7.95 0.35 -29.61
N ILE A 545 -8.52 0.15 -30.80
CA ILE A 545 -8.64 -1.17 -31.46
C ILE A 545 -7.25 -1.62 -31.88
N GLU A 546 -6.48 -0.76 -32.55
CA GLU A 546 -5.09 -1.05 -32.93
C GLU A 546 -4.22 -1.41 -31.73
N THR A 547 -4.42 -0.69 -30.61
CA THR A 547 -3.71 -0.96 -29.34
C THR A 547 -3.99 -2.37 -28.81
N ILE A 548 -5.26 -2.80 -28.85
CA ILE A 548 -5.66 -4.13 -28.40
C ILE A 548 -5.21 -5.21 -29.39
N ASP A 549 -5.29 -4.95 -30.70
CA ASP A 549 -4.89 -5.91 -31.72
C ASP A 549 -3.40 -6.24 -31.64
N ARG A 550 -2.56 -5.21 -31.53
CA ARG A 550 -1.11 -5.36 -31.36
C ARG A 550 -0.75 -6.21 -30.13
N PHE A 551 -1.55 -6.14 -29.06
CA PHE A 551 -1.41 -7.02 -27.91
C PHE A 551 -1.89 -8.44 -28.20
N TYR A 552 -3.08 -8.58 -28.79
CA TYR A 552 -3.79 -9.85 -28.84
C TYR A 552 -3.17 -10.83 -29.86
N GLN A 553 -2.70 -10.36 -31.01
CA GLN A 553 -2.14 -11.22 -32.05
C GLN A 553 -0.96 -12.10 -31.58
N PRO A 554 0.08 -11.58 -30.91
CA PRO A 554 1.12 -12.43 -30.33
C PRO A 554 0.60 -13.30 -29.18
N PHE A 555 -0.25 -12.74 -28.32
CA PHE A 555 -0.83 -13.46 -27.18
C PHE A 555 -1.70 -14.66 -27.61
N ALA A 556 -2.40 -14.59 -28.74
CA ALA A 556 -3.18 -15.69 -29.29
C ALA A 556 -2.30 -16.89 -29.69
N LYS A 557 -1.07 -16.62 -30.15
CA LYS A 557 -0.09 -17.67 -30.46
C LYS A 557 0.42 -18.34 -29.18
N GLU A 558 0.70 -17.56 -28.13
CA GLU A 558 1.07 -18.08 -26.81
C GLU A 558 -0.05 -18.97 -26.24
N LEU A 559 -1.32 -18.55 -26.37
CA LEU A 559 -2.48 -19.34 -25.93
C LEU A 559 -2.56 -20.69 -26.64
N ALA A 560 -2.46 -20.72 -27.97
CA ALA A 560 -2.49 -21.96 -28.73
C ALA A 560 -1.35 -22.91 -28.33
N HIS A 561 -0.14 -22.37 -28.19
CA HIS A 561 1.02 -23.12 -27.74
C HIS A 561 0.83 -23.71 -26.33
N ALA A 562 0.31 -22.92 -25.39
CA ALA A 562 0.07 -23.34 -24.02
C ALA A 562 -1.03 -24.41 -23.90
N GLU A 563 -2.10 -24.34 -24.70
CA GLU A 563 -3.16 -25.35 -24.67
C GLU A 563 -2.64 -26.74 -25.07
N GLU A 564 -1.81 -26.77 -26.09
CA GLU A 564 -1.19 -27.97 -26.66
C GLU A 564 -0.07 -28.52 -25.76
N ASN A 565 0.87 -27.66 -25.34
CA ASN A 565 2.16 -28.10 -24.78
C ASN A 565 2.23 -28.05 -23.25
N MET A 566 1.32 -27.32 -22.57
CA MET A 566 1.36 -27.26 -21.11
C MET A 566 0.96 -28.60 -20.50
N GLU A 567 1.83 -29.21 -19.70
CA GLU A 567 1.52 -30.46 -19.04
C GLU A 567 0.56 -30.28 -17.86
N LYS A 568 -0.16 -31.34 -17.50
CA LYS A 568 -1.03 -31.32 -16.32
C LYS A 568 -0.20 -31.54 -15.07
N ILE A 569 -0.11 -30.52 -14.22
CA ILE A 569 0.59 -30.58 -12.94
C ILE A 569 -0.40 -31.00 -11.86
N GLN A 570 -0.18 -32.18 -11.28
CA GLN A 570 -0.92 -32.62 -10.10
C GLN A 570 -0.19 -32.15 -8.85
N ILE A 571 -0.72 -31.10 -8.21
CA ILE A 571 -0.28 -30.69 -6.88
C ILE A 571 -0.70 -31.80 -5.92
N LYS A 572 0.27 -32.53 -5.36
CA LYS A 572 0.00 -33.54 -4.33
C LYS A 572 -0.48 -32.81 -3.08
N ASP A 573 -1.63 -33.21 -2.56
CA ASP A 573 -2.08 -32.65 -1.29
C ASP A 573 -1.11 -33.09 -0.18
N GLU A 574 -0.75 -32.16 0.70
CA GLU A 574 0.13 -32.41 1.84
C GLU A 574 -0.50 -33.49 2.75
N PRO A 575 0.17 -34.62 3.05
CA PRO A 575 -0.40 -35.67 3.90
C PRO A 575 -0.68 -35.14 5.31
N ALA A 576 -1.84 -35.48 5.87
CA ALA A 576 -2.20 -35.10 7.23
C ALA A 576 -1.53 -35.98 8.30
N GLY A 577 -0.95 -37.11 7.89
CA GLY A 577 -0.32 -38.10 8.77
C GLY A 577 -1.30 -39.04 9.49
N PHE A 578 -2.58 -39.07 9.11
CA PHE A 578 -3.60 -39.98 9.65
C PHE A 578 -4.67 -40.32 8.60
N ASP A 579 -5.43 -41.38 8.83
CA ASP A 579 -6.46 -41.88 7.91
C ASP A 579 -7.88 -41.37 8.23
N CYS A 580 -8.73 -41.38 7.20
CA CYS A 580 -10.11 -40.96 7.28
C CYS A 580 -10.94 -41.98 8.06
N GLU A 581 -11.55 -41.54 9.15
CA GLU A 581 -12.38 -42.40 10.01
C GLU A 581 -13.63 -43.00 9.33
N LEU A 582 -14.05 -42.44 8.18
CA LEU A 582 -15.23 -42.90 7.45
C LEU A 582 -14.92 -43.94 6.37
N CYS A 583 -13.71 -43.95 5.80
CA CYS A 583 -13.40 -44.81 4.65
C CYS A 583 -11.96 -45.36 4.61
N GLY A 584 -11.17 -45.15 5.67
CA GLY A 584 -9.82 -45.68 5.82
C GLY A 584 -8.75 -45.09 4.88
N HIS A 585 -9.10 -44.16 3.99
CA HIS A 585 -8.13 -43.53 3.08
C HIS A 585 -7.36 -42.41 3.77
N PRO A 586 -6.10 -42.12 3.38
CA PRO A 586 -5.31 -41.05 3.98
C PRO A 586 -6.03 -39.71 4.00
N MET A 587 -5.92 -38.98 5.10
CA MET A 587 -6.34 -37.58 5.16
C MET A 587 -5.22 -36.70 4.61
N VAL A 588 -5.61 -35.61 3.96
CA VAL A 588 -4.71 -34.63 3.37
C VAL A 588 -5.09 -33.22 3.81
N ILE A 589 -4.14 -32.31 3.79
CA ILE A 589 -4.31 -30.91 4.16
C ILE A 589 -4.74 -30.14 2.92
N LYS A 590 -5.97 -29.61 2.94
CA LYS A 590 -6.50 -28.74 1.90
C LYS A 590 -6.67 -27.32 2.41
N LEU A 591 -6.56 -26.35 1.51
CA LEU A 591 -6.85 -24.96 1.81
C LEU A 591 -8.30 -24.62 1.45
N GLY A 592 -9.06 -24.15 2.43
CA GLY A 592 -10.43 -23.68 2.26
C GLY A 592 -10.58 -22.20 2.63
N ARG A 593 -11.82 -21.71 2.60
CA ARG A 593 -12.14 -20.30 2.92
C ARG A 593 -11.66 -19.84 4.31
N TYR A 594 -11.59 -20.76 5.27
CA TYR A 594 -11.24 -20.46 6.66
C TYR A 594 -9.79 -20.82 7.03
N GLY A 595 -8.98 -21.23 6.05
CA GLY A 595 -7.61 -21.70 6.26
C GLY A 595 -7.44 -23.17 5.87
N LYS A 596 -6.32 -23.75 6.30
CA LYS A 596 -6.04 -25.17 6.08
C LYS A 596 -7.03 -26.02 6.91
N PHE A 597 -7.50 -27.11 6.32
CA PHE A 597 -8.38 -28.11 6.93
C PHE A 597 -7.97 -29.50 6.45
N TYR A 598 -8.26 -30.54 7.21
CA TYR A 598 -8.06 -31.91 6.77
C TYR A 598 -9.24 -32.36 5.90
N ALA A 599 -8.97 -33.02 4.79
CA ALA A 599 -9.96 -33.60 3.90
C ALA A 599 -9.56 -35.03 3.54
N CYS A 600 -10.53 -35.91 3.31
CA CYS A 600 -10.23 -37.23 2.80
C CYS A 600 -9.59 -37.15 1.41
N SER A 601 -8.53 -37.92 1.18
CA SER A 601 -7.90 -38.04 -0.14
C SER A 601 -8.84 -38.65 -1.18
N ASN A 602 -9.80 -39.48 -0.77
CA ASN A 602 -10.78 -40.15 -1.64
C ASN A 602 -11.99 -39.26 -2.05
N PHE A 603 -11.82 -37.94 -2.10
CA PHE A 603 -12.85 -37.03 -2.59
C PHE A 603 -12.95 -37.12 -4.13
N PRO A 604 -14.14 -37.18 -4.75
CA PRO A 604 -15.46 -36.80 -4.21
C PRO A 604 -16.25 -37.90 -3.50
N ASP A 605 -15.79 -39.15 -3.54
CA ASP A 605 -16.53 -40.31 -3.04
C ASP A 605 -16.62 -40.33 -1.51
N CYS A 606 -15.58 -39.84 -0.82
CA CYS A 606 -15.62 -39.52 0.59
C CYS A 606 -15.47 -38.00 0.81
N ARG A 607 -16.50 -37.38 1.39
CA ARG A 607 -16.55 -35.93 1.68
C ARG A 607 -16.17 -35.58 3.12
N ASN A 608 -15.51 -36.50 3.84
CA ASN A 608 -15.10 -36.22 5.21
C ASN A 608 -14.10 -35.07 5.26
N THR A 609 -14.35 -34.10 6.15
CA THR A 609 -13.46 -32.98 6.38
C THR A 609 -13.40 -32.66 7.87
N LYS A 610 -12.20 -32.33 8.38
CA LYS A 610 -11.99 -31.92 9.77
C LYS A 610 -11.28 -30.57 9.82
N PRO A 611 -11.66 -29.66 10.72
CA PRO A 611 -10.88 -28.44 10.93
C PRO A 611 -9.49 -28.80 11.48
N ILE A 612 -8.46 -28.07 11.07
CA ILE A 612 -7.17 -28.14 11.76
C ILE A 612 -7.29 -27.34 13.05
N ILE A 613 -7.24 -28.06 14.17
CA ILE A 613 -7.30 -27.48 15.50
C ILE A 613 -5.86 -27.19 15.94
N LYS A 614 -5.57 -25.93 16.27
CA LYS A 614 -4.28 -25.53 16.84
C LYS A 614 -4.45 -25.28 18.32
N GLU A 615 -4.13 -26.29 19.11
CA GLU A 615 -4.09 -26.21 20.56
C GLU A 615 -2.94 -25.31 21.00
N ILE A 616 -3.18 -24.53 22.06
CA ILE A 616 -2.14 -23.69 22.66
C ILE A 616 -1.47 -24.33 23.88
N GLY A 617 -1.83 -25.59 24.18
CA GLY A 617 -1.34 -26.35 25.34
C GLY A 617 -1.86 -25.82 26.67
N VAL A 618 -3.10 -25.31 26.71
CA VAL A 618 -3.71 -24.72 27.90
C VAL A 618 -5.11 -25.28 28.06
N LYS A 619 -5.40 -25.89 29.22
CA LYS A 619 -6.75 -26.33 29.57
C LYS A 619 -7.73 -25.16 29.67
N CYS A 620 -8.96 -25.42 29.27
CA CYS A 620 -10.05 -24.44 29.31
C CYS A 620 -10.30 -24.01 30.76
N PRO A 621 -10.17 -22.72 31.09
CA PRO A 621 -10.35 -22.24 32.46
C PRO A 621 -11.82 -22.22 32.91
N HIS A 622 -12.76 -22.53 32.02
CA HIS A 622 -14.19 -22.59 32.35
C HIS A 622 -14.63 -24.02 32.67
N CYS A 623 -14.36 -24.99 31.79
CA CYS A 623 -14.79 -26.37 31.98
C CYS A 623 -13.70 -27.32 32.51
N HIS A 624 -12.43 -26.92 32.52
CA HIS A 624 -11.26 -27.74 32.94
C HIS A 624 -11.06 -29.07 32.21
N GLU A 625 -11.96 -29.43 31.30
CA GLU A 625 -11.96 -30.66 30.53
C GLU A 625 -11.48 -30.46 29.09
N GLY A 626 -11.91 -29.38 28.44
CA GLY A 626 -11.51 -29.07 27.07
C GLY A 626 -10.16 -28.34 27.00
N GLU A 627 -9.53 -28.39 25.83
CA GLU A 627 -8.33 -27.61 25.52
C GLU A 627 -8.71 -26.24 24.95
N VAL A 628 -7.87 -25.23 25.17
CA VAL A 628 -8.01 -23.93 24.52
C VAL A 628 -7.36 -23.99 23.13
N ILE A 629 -8.11 -23.57 22.12
CA ILE A 629 -7.72 -23.66 20.72
C ILE A 629 -7.78 -22.31 20.03
N GLU A 630 -6.89 -22.09 19.06
CA GLU A 630 -6.91 -20.91 18.20
C GLU A 630 -8.09 -20.98 17.21
N ARG A 631 -8.91 -19.92 17.17
CA ARG A 631 -10.03 -19.75 16.24
C ARG A 631 -9.97 -18.39 15.58
N LYS A 632 -10.64 -18.25 14.42
CA LYS A 632 -10.76 -16.98 13.68
C LYS A 632 -12.22 -16.58 13.58
N SER A 633 -12.52 -15.33 13.96
CA SER A 633 -13.86 -14.76 13.84
C SER A 633 -14.25 -14.51 12.38
N LYS A 634 -15.53 -14.22 12.11
CA LYS A 634 -16.00 -13.80 10.76
C LYS A 634 -15.22 -12.61 10.18
N LYS A 635 -14.63 -11.76 11.03
CA LYS A 635 -13.77 -10.62 10.65
C LYS A 635 -12.27 -10.98 10.60
N ASN A 636 -11.94 -12.27 10.57
CA ASN A 636 -10.57 -12.81 10.54
C ASN A 636 -9.68 -12.37 11.74
N ARG A 637 -10.28 -11.92 12.85
CA ARG A 637 -9.56 -11.70 14.12
C ARG A 637 -9.38 -13.04 14.84
N LEU A 638 -8.14 -13.30 15.26
CA LEU A 638 -7.79 -14.42 16.12
C LEU A 638 -8.48 -14.27 17.49
N PHE A 639 -9.02 -15.36 18.00
CA PHE A 639 -9.50 -15.50 19.36
C PHE A 639 -9.24 -16.93 19.83
N TYR A 640 -9.35 -17.17 21.11
CA TYR A 640 -9.13 -18.45 21.76
C TYR A 640 -10.46 -18.95 22.30
N GLY A 641 -10.78 -20.22 22.09
CA GLY A 641 -12.02 -20.81 22.62
C GLY A 641 -11.85 -22.26 23.00
N CYS A 642 -12.82 -22.82 23.74
CA CYS A 642 -12.77 -24.21 24.15
C CYS A 642 -12.96 -25.17 22.97
N SER A 643 -12.20 -26.28 22.95
CA SER A 643 -12.34 -27.36 21.99
C SER A 643 -13.71 -28.06 22.07
N ARG A 644 -14.36 -28.04 23.25
CA ARG A 644 -15.67 -28.66 23.52
C ARG A 644 -16.89 -27.83 23.14
N TYR A 645 -16.74 -26.70 22.46
CA TYR A 645 -17.90 -25.94 21.97
C TYR A 645 -18.79 -26.83 21.05
N PRO A 646 -20.13 -26.87 21.23
CA PRO A 646 -20.96 -25.92 22.00
C PRO A 646 -21.12 -26.21 23.49
N ASP A 647 -20.66 -27.34 24.01
CA ASP A 647 -20.82 -27.71 25.43
C ASP A 647 -20.11 -26.74 26.39
N CYS A 648 -19.07 -26.05 25.90
CA CYS A 648 -18.40 -24.96 26.62
C CYS A 648 -18.26 -23.73 25.71
N ASP A 649 -18.78 -22.60 26.19
CA ASP A 649 -18.85 -21.31 25.48
C ASP A 649 -17.65 -20.39 25.76
N PHE A 650 -16.63 -20.88 26.47
CA PHE A 650 -15.45 -20.09 26.81
C PHE A 650 -14.80 -19.51 25.55
N THR A 651 -14.62 -18.18 25.56
CA THR A 651 -13.86 -17.45 24.56
C THR A 651 -13.01 -16.36 25.19
N SER A 652 -11.85 -16.08 24.58
CA SER A 652 -10.98 -14.99 24.98
C SER A 652 -10.29 -14.36 23.76
N TRP A 653 -10.16 -13.04 23.76
CA TRP A 653 -9.43 -12.31 22.71
C TRP A 653 -7.91 -12.32 22.90
N ASN A 654 -7.46 -12.60 24.12
CA ASN A 654 -6.05 -12.66 24.49
C ASN A 654 -5.67 -14.12 24.80
N LYS A 655 -4.43 -14.51 24.53
CA LYS A 655 -4.00 -15.90 24.69
C LYS A 655 -3.97 -16.28 26.18
N PRO A 656 -4.75 -17.26 26.64
CA PRO A 656 -4.60 -17.78 28.00
C PRO A 656 -3.21 -18.38 28.21
N VAL A 657 -2.64 -18.21 29.41
CA VAL A 657 -1.28 -18.69 29.72
C VAL A 657 -1.25 -19.96 30.57
N GLY A 658 -2.43 -20.51 30.93
CA GLY A 658 -2.55 -21.75 31.71
C GLY A 658 -2.17 -21.62 33.18
N ARG A 659 -2.14 -20.39 33.72
CA ARG A 659 -1.95 -20.10 35.15
C ARG A 659 -3.09 -19.23 35.66
N ASP A 660 -3.42 -19.40 36.93
CA ASP A 660 -4.42 -18.60 37.62
C ASP A 660 -3.80 -17.37 38.29
N CYS A 661 -4.60 -16.33 38.42
CA CYS A 661 -4.21 -15.09 39.03
C CYS A 661 -4.05 -15.29 40.54
N PRO A 662 -2.88 -14.97 41.13
CA PRO A 662 -2.65 -15.15 42.56
C PRO A 662 -3.54 -14.24 43.42
N LYS A 663 -4.10 -13.16 42.85
CA LYS A 663 -4.98 -12.22 43.56
C LYS A 663 -6.46 -12.65 43.63
N CYS A 664 -6.99 -13.36 42.63
CA CYS A 664 -8.43 -13.63 42.53
C CYS A 664 -8.79 -15.02 41.97
N GLY A 665 -7.80 -15.87 41.68
CA GLY A 665 -8.01 -17.23 41.17
C GLY A 665 -8.52 -17.30 39.72
N LYS A 666 -8.75 -16.19 39.04
CA LYS A 666 -9.17 -16.17 37.62
C LYS A 666 -7.98 -16.35 36.67
N TYR A 667 -8.23 -16.95 35.52
CA TYR A 667 -7.17 -17.24 34.53
C TYR A 667 -6.44 -15.98 34.04
N LEU A 668 -5.14 -16.15 33.77
CA LEU A 668 -4.27 -15.12 33.21
C LEU A 668 -4.23 -15.17 31.68
N VAL A 669 -3.97 -14.02 31.05
CA VAL A 669 -3.86 -13.88 29.59
C VAL A 669 -2.65 -13.05 29.16
N GLU A 670 -2.09 -13.36 28.00
CA GLU A 670 -1.02 -12.60 27.35
C GLU A 670 -1.61 -11.42 26.55
N LYS A 671 -1.28 -10.19 26.96
CA LYS A 671 -1.65 -8.95 26.28
C LYS A 671 -0.42 -8.28 25.68
N LYS A 672 -0.53 -7.79 24.44
CA LYS A 672 0.52 -6.98 23.80
C LYS A 672 0.56 -5.58 24.43
N SER A 673 1.74 -5.16 24.89
CA SER A 673 2.00 -3.83 25.46
C SER A 673 3.12 -3.11 24.69
N LYS A 674 3.31 -1.80 24.95
CA LYS A 674 4.26 -0.92 24.23
C LYS A 674 5.76 -1.27 24.40
N GLY A 675 6.10 -2.40 25.00
CA GLY A 675 7.47 -2.87 25.20
C GLY A 675 7.64 -4.39 25.18
N GLY A 676 6.64 -5.13 24.69
CA GLY A 676 6.66 -6.60 24.67
C GLY A 676 5.32 -7.22 25.04
N LYS A 677 5.37 -8.46 25.53
CA LYS A 677 4.21 -9.21 26.01
C LYS A 677 4.06 -9.02 27.52
N GLN A 678 2.83 -8.84 27.99
CA GLN A 678 2.54 -8.70 29.41
C GLN A 678 1.44 -9.70 29.79
N VAL A 679 1.67 -10.45 30.87
CA VAL A 679 0.65 -11.32 31.45
C VAL A 679 -0.21 -10.51 32.39
N ILE A 680 -1.54 -10.56 32.20
CA ILE A 680 -2.51 -9.83 33.01
C ILE A 680 -3.64 -10.75 33.45
N CYS A 681 -4.31 -10.41 34.55
CA CYS A 681 -5.54 -11.09 34.94
C CYS A 681 -6.69 -10.74 34.00
N SER A 682 -7.58 -11.71 33.79
CA SER A 682 -8.82 -11.53 33.04
C SER A 682 -9.87 -10.69 33.76
N ASP A 683 -9.77 -10.56 35.10
CA ASP A 683 -10.84 -10.00 35.93
C ASP A 683 -10.38 -8.85 36.85
N CYS A 684 -9.20 -8.93 37.46
CA CYS A 684 -8.68 -7.91 38.37
C CYS A 684 -7.48 -7.12 37.81
N ASP A 685 -6.94 -6.22 38.63
CA ASP A 685 -5.81 -5.32 38.31
C ASP A 685 -4.42 -5.99 38.34
N TYR A 686 -4.32 -7.29 38.61
CA TYR A 686 -3.04 -8.03 38.62
C TYR A 686 -2.36 -8.06 37.25
N LYS A 687 -1.07 -7.76 37.22
CA LYS A 687 -0.21 -7.70 36.02
C LYS A 687 1.21 -8.11 36.37
N GLU A 688 1.83 -8.90 35.50
CA GLU A 688 3.25 -9.25 35.60
C GLU A 688 4.14 -8.20 34.88
N ALA A 689 5.45 -8.28 35.11
CA ALA A 689 6.42 -7.47 34.38
C ALA A 689 6.36 -7.76 32.87
N ILE A 690 6.69 -6.75 32.06
CA ILE A 690 6.70 -6.88 30.60
C ILE A 690 7.88 -7.75 30.20
N GLN A 691 7.60 -8.81 29.45
CA GLN A 691 8.58 -9.69 28.82
C GLN A 691 8.89 -9.12 27.43
N LYS A 692 10.17 -8.80 27.18
CA LYS A 692 10.64 -8.22 25.91
C LYS A 692 10.61 -9.22 24.77
#